data_AF-A0A0Q9NA59-F1
#
_entry.id   AF-A0A0Q9NA59-F1
#
_cell.length_a   1.000
_cell.length_b   1.000
_cell.length_c   1.000
_cell.angle_alpha   90.00
_cell.angle_beta   90.00
_cell.angle_gamma   90.00
#
_symmetry.space_group_name_H-M   'P 1'
#
loop_
_entity.id
_entity.type
_entity.pdbx_description
1 polymer ?
#
loop_
_entity_poly.entity_id
_entity_poly.type
_entity_poly.pdbx_seq_one_letter_code
_entity_poly.pdbx_strand_id
1 'polypeptide(L)'
;MEFTGERFVPHLTEEQIKIEHLQRYFAITELVKGKMVLDAACGEGYGSSILSETAAKVIGIDISTEAIDHARNSYENENLSFQVASIGKLPFENQSVDVVVSFETIEHVEEMMQKSFLSEIKRVLKENGLLIISTPNKHMYSDIRNYHNPFHIKEFYKEEYSQFLRNYFEFVNIFHQKNEVSSVITDFSNNENMRQVKIDNEKTDINGTYFIAVCSDKELSNHRIGSSVLFADKYNEMLNRILSLQDEVEEKNAHIKLLDANGSELQNELNNQKNVIIDLQAKTIQLQEKVIITLDENLLLKQEIERRLNDSDEILRRLGVEYGIQDSNLDEIIRRVNHDLKLIRDRDQEIQNKDQELKNKEGHINLLLESDRSLEKIHRSTGWKLLTKYYRLRDKLIPKSSRRRLAAKLVSKSIKEPRKMIKSFNKTNLKKLRYYLNTEDVGNIESRIDHYMDRHKEVSQLKIKLVDSNEMKEKFTFPQFESPLVSIVIPVYNQWEYTYSCLKSITLNTEGIAYEIIIADDMSTDETINISSYIENIHVVRDGVNRGFLLNCNNAAKRARGEYIFFLNNDTNVQENWLKYLVDLVENNSKIGMVGSKLVYPDGRLQEAGGIIWNDASGWNYGRLDDPSKPEYNYVKEVDFISGAAIMIRTELWKEIGGFDERYVPAYYEDADLAFEVRKHGYQVVLEPKSIVVHFEGISHGTNTFTGIKAHQVVNKERFLDKWKEVLEVDHFTNAEHVFNARDRSKDKKTILVIDHYVPHFDKDAGGRCVFLYLKLFKQMGFHVIFVGDNFYKHEPYTSILEEMGIEVLYGNWYQKHIFDWIKNNGTYLHYAYLIRPHISIKYIETIKKHSNAKVFFFGTDLHYVRELRNYELTKDEEMKKMSEYWREIEFELFSKTDVIHVVGSYEERVLQEENINKPIRNIPLYIYDEDQFGAVSNKFSEREGILFVGGFGHKPNQDAVLWFVKYVFPQFLLEYPDLNFYIVGSNPTEEIKNLRSHNIHIVGYVSDEELLDFYNRVKIVVVPLRFGAGIKGKVLEAMFNQVPLITTPIGAEGLDRVDEFVQIVNNESEFVQSFSNLYGNEHAWEETAGKSQKYILENFSIESAKKQLLKDMNP
;
A
#
# COMPACT_ATOMS: atom_id res chain seq x y z
N MET A 1 -13.19 -5.23 43.44
CA MET A 1 -13.84 -4.13 42.72
C MET A 1 -13.39 -4.16 41.27
N GLU A 2 -14.32 -4.18 40.30
CA GLU A 2 -14.01 -4.13 38.86
C GLU A 2 -13.71 -2.68 38.41
N PHE A 3 -12.66 -2.47 37.61
CA PHE A 3 -12.29 -1.13 37.13
C PHE A 3 -13.11 -0.74 35.89
N THR A 4 -14.11 0.12 36.08
CA THR A 4 -15.00 0.60 35.02
C THR A 4 -14.53 1.88 34.32
N GLY A 5 -13.47 2.52 34.85
CA GLY A 5 -13.01 3.85 34.44
C GLY A 5 -13.82 5.03 35.01
N GLU A 6 -14.92 4.79 35.73
CA GLU A 6 -15.71 5.83 36.40
C GLU A 6 -15.06 6.30 37.72
N ARG A 7 -14.49 5.37 38.48
CA ARG A 7 -13.84 5.62 39.77
C ARG A 7 -12.34 5.47 39.64
N PHE A 8 -11.60 6.35 40.29
CA PHE A 8 -10.16 6.22 40.38
C PHE A 8 -9.76 5.06 41.31
N VAL A 9 -8.91 4.15 40.80
CA VAL A 9 -8.36 2.99 41.53
C VAL A 9 -6.82 3.07 41.47
N PRO A 10 -6.13 3.45 42.56
CA PRO A 10 -4.68 3.64 42.66
C PRO A 10 -3.79 2.55 42.05
N HIS A 11 -4.21 1.28 42.05
CA HIS A 11 -3.42 0.15 41.57
C HIS A 11 -3.69 -0.27 40.12
N LEU A 12 -4.75 0.26 39.50
CA LEU A 12 -5.20 -0.12 38.14
C LEU A 12 -5.22 1.06 37.17
N THR A 13 -4.97 2.28 37.64
CA THR A 13 -5.03 3.52 36.84
C THR A 13 -3.64 3.98 36.44
N GLU A 14 -3.52 4.66 35.29
CA GLU A 14 -2.29 5.31 34.82
C GLU A 14 -1.63 6.19 35.91
N GLU A 15 -0.30 6.13 35.97
CA GLU A 15 0.48 6.74 37.05
C GLU A 15 0.33 8.27 37.12
N GLN A 16 0.07 8.95 36.01
CA GLN A 16 -0.21 10.39 36.00
C GLN A 16 -1.46 10.76 36.79
N ILE A 17 -2.56 10.06 36.54
CA ILE A 17 -3.85 10.33 37.19
C ILE A 17 -3.71 10.06 38.69
N LYS A 18 -2.96 9.00 39.05
CA LYS A 18 -2.64 8.70 40.45
C LYS A 18 -1.93 9.85 41.16
N ILE A 19 -0.94 10.46 40.53
CA ILE A 19 -0.21 11.60 41.09
C ILE A 19 -1.16 12.78 41.37
N GLU A 20 -2.01 13.11 40.40
CA GLU A 20 -2.94 14.24 40.49
C GLU A 20 -3.95 14.05 41.64
N HIS A 21 -4.48 12.84 41.81
CA HIS A 21 -5.39 12.49 42.91
C HIS A 21 -4.70 12.52 44.28
N LEU A 22 -3.54 11.88 44.43
CA LEU A 22 -2.83 11.83 45.70
C LEU A 22 -2.39 13.23 46.17
N GLN A 23 -1.89 14.06 45.26
CA GLN A 23 -1.46 15.41 45.57
C GLN A 23 -2.59 16.25 46.20
N ARG A 24 -3.83 16.11 45.73
CA ARG A 24 -4.99 16.84 46.24
C ARG A 24 -5.28 16.51 47.71
N TYR A 25 -5.27 15.23 48.07
CA TYR A 25 -5.50 14.79 49.45
C TYR A 25 -4.35 15.20 50.37
N PHE A 26 -3.08 15.01 49.96
CA PHE A 26 -1.93 15.44 50.77
C PHE A 26 -1.88 16.96 50.97
N ALA A 27 -2.32 17.76 49.99
CA ALA A 27 -2.25 19.21 50.07
C ALA A 27 -3.20 19.83 51.13
N ILE A 28 -4.17 19.06 51.63
CA ILE A 28 -5.20 19.55 52.56
C ILE A 28 -5.11 18.95 53.97
N THR A 29 -4.13 18.08 54.25
CA THR A 29 -3.97 17.39 55.54
C THR A 29 -3.84 18.34 56.72
N GLU A 30 -3.16 19.48 56.55
CA GLU A 30 -3.09 20.52 57.59
C GLU A 30 -4.41 21.27 57.80
N LEU A 31 -5.27 21.36 56.77
CA LEU A 31 -6.60 22.01 56.89
C LEU A 31 -7.60 21.17 57.67
N VAL A 32 -7.44 19.84 57.65
CA VAL A 32 -8.32 18.89 58.33
C VAL A 32 -7.81 18.47 59.72
N LYS A 33 -6.62 18.92 60.10
CA LYS A 33 -5.96 18.54 61.35
C LYS A 33 -6.83 18.78 62.58
N GLY A 34 -7.09 17.72 63.36
CA GLY A 34 -7.91 17.77 64.57
C GLY A 34 -9.40 18.05 64.35
N LYS A 35 -9.92 17.95 63.11
CA LYS A 35 -11.31 18.25 62.76
C LYS A 35 -12.13 16.98 62.47
N MET A 36 -13.46 17.08 62.55
CA MET A 36 -14.38 16.07 62.03
C MET A 36 -14.61 16.29 60.52
N VAL A 37 -14.19 15.32 59.72
CA VAL A 37 -14.16 15.40 58.26
C VAL A 37 -15.18 14.44 57.66
N LEU A 38 -15.95 14.92 56.68
CA LEU A 38 -16.75 14.10 55.79
C LEU A 38 -16.11 14.10 54.41
N ASP A 39 -15.65 12.93 53.95
CA ASP A 39 -15.16 12.72 52.58
C ASP A 39 -16.31 12.18 51.73
N ALA A 40 -16.93 13.08 50.95
CA ALA A 40 -18.15 12.81 50.21
C ALA A 40 -17.83 12.36 48.77
N ALA A 41 -18.30 11.15 48.42
CA ALA A 41 -17.89 10.35 47.26
C ALA A 41 -16.41 9.94 47.36
N CYS A 42 -16.08 9.24 48.45
CA CYS A 42 -14.72 8.79 48.75
C CYS A 42 -14.19 7.67 47.84
N GLY A 43 -15.03 7.12 46.96
CA GLY A 43 -14.67 5.99 46.10
C GLY A 43 -14.26 4.78 46.92
N GLU A 44 -13.07 4.24 46.65
CA GLU A 44 -12.54 3.09 47.38
C GLU A 44 -11.84 3.43 48.71
N GLY A 45 -11.77 4.70 49.10
CA GLY A 45 -11.36 5.11 50.46
C GLY A 45 -9.89 5.52 50.68
N TYR A 46 -9.02 5.44 49.67
CA TYR A 46 -7.59 5.82 49.81
C TYR A 46 -7.42 7.27 50.31
N GLY A 47 -8.25 8.19 49.82
CA GLY A 47 -8.22 9.60 50.21
C GLY A 47 -8.66 9.80 51.65
N SER A 48 -9.74 9.13 52.08
CA SER A 48 -10.21 9.16 53.46
C SER A 48 -9.15 8.62 54.43
N SER A 49 -8.39 7.60 54.03
CA SER A 49 -7.26 7.07 54.80
C SER A 49 -6.13 8.09 54.97
N ILE A 50 -5.79 8.85 53.92
CA ILE A 50 -4.76 9.91 54.01
C ILE A 50 -5.23 11.01 54.97
N LEU A 51 -6.50 11.40 54.91
CA LEU A 51 -7.04 12.45 55.79
C LEU A 51 -7.11 12.02 57.25
N SER A 52 -7.29 10.73 57.53
CA SER A 52 -7.41 10.23 58.91
C SER A 52 -6.08 10.26 59.67
N GLU A 53 -4.95 10.44 58.98
CA GLU A 53 -3.64 10.60 59.62
C GLU A 53 -3.55 11.85 60.50
N THR A 54 -4.28 12.92 60.16
CA THR A 54 -4.22 14.20 60.90
C THR A 54 -5.58 14.64 61.47
N ALA A 55 -6.70 14.17 60.91
CA ALA A 55 -8.04 14.53 61.36
C ALA A 55 -8.43 13.91 62.71
N ALA A 56 -9.36 14.54 63.44
CA ALA A 56 -9.89 13.94 64.67
C ALA A 56 -10.83 12.76 64.39
N LYS A 57 -11.60 12.85 63.29
CA LYS A 57 -12.44 11.76 62.79
C LYS A 57 -12.73 11.95 61.30
N VAL A 58 -12.67 10.89 60.51
CA VAL A 58 -13.04 10.90 59.09
C VAL A 58 -14.19 9.92 58.84
N ILE A 59 -15.21 10.40 58.13
CA ILE A 59 -16.31 9.58 57.64
C ILE A 59 -16.28 9.63 56.12
N GLY A 60 -15.95 8.51 55.47
CA GLY A 60 -16.00 8.37 54.02
C GLY A 60 -17.38 7.86 53.59
N ILE A 61 -18.00 8.51 52.60
CA ILE A 61 -19.25 8.04 52.03
C ILE A 61 -19.18 7.87 50.51
N ASP A 62 -19.83 6.84 49.99
CA ASP A 62 -20.02 6.61 48.56
C ASP A 62 -21.38 5.95 48.33
N ILE A 63 -21.95 6.13 47.13
CA ILE A 63 -23.22 5.51 46.76
C ILE A 63 -23.05 4.02 46.44
N SER A 64 -21.85 3.60 46.05
CA SER A 64 -21.54 2.20 45.72
C SER A 64 -21.29 1.39 46.99
N THR A 65 -22.14 0.38 47.21
CA THR A 65 -21.94 -0.60 48.28
C THR A 65 -20.62 -1.35 48.11
N GLU A 66 -20.27 -1.72 46.88
CA GLU A 66 -19.02 -2.43 46.57
C GLU A 66 -17.78 -1.60 46.92
N ALA A 67 -17.78 -0.30 46.60
CA ALA A 67 -16.66 0.58 46.90
C ALA A 67 -16.47 0.77 48.41
N ILE A 68 -17.56 0.90 49.17
CA ILE A 68 -17.53 1.02 50.63
C ILE A 68 -17.08 -0.29 51.30
N ASP A 69 -17.53 -1.44 50.79
CA ASP A 69 -17.07 -2.73 51.32
C ASP A 69 -15.58 -2.94 51.04
N HIS A 70 -15.10 -2.54 49.86
CA HIS A 70 -13.67 -2.52 49.56
C HIS A 70 -12.89 -1.57 50.50
N ALA A 71 -13.40 -0.36 50.72
CA ALA A 71 -12.77 0.63 51.59
C ALA A 71 -12.61 0.12 53.03
N ARG A 72 -13.66 -0.49 53.59
CA ARG A 72 -13.63 -1.10 54.94
C ARG A 72 -12.63 -2.24 55.06
N ASN A 73 -12.44 -3.01 53.99
CA ASN A 73 -11.50 -4.13 53.98
C ASN A 73 -10.05 -3.69 53.73
N SER A 74 -9.84 -2.53 53.09
CA SER A 74 -8.53 -2.08 52.64
C SER A 74 -7.89 -1.03 53.56
N TYR A 75 -8.71 -0.25 54.26
CA TYR A 75 -8.25 0.86 55.11
C TYR A 75 -8.87 0.77 56.50
N GLU A 76 -8.03 0.53 57.51
CA GLU A 76 -8.43 0.42 58.92
C GLU A 76 -7.69 1.46 59.77
N ASN A 77 -8.43 2.33 60.46
CA ASN A 77 -7.90 3.31 61.41
C ASN A 77 -8.96 3.64 62.48
N GLU A 78 -8.57 3.88 63.74
CA GLU A 78 -9.48 4.05 64.88
C GLU A 78 -10.45 5.24 64.70
N ASN A 79 -10.02 6.26 63.96
CA ASN A 79 -10.77 7.48 63.69
C ASN A 79 -11.41 7.52 62.29
N LEU A 80 -11.37 6.42 61.52
CA LEU A 80 -11.91 6.32 60.16
C LEU A 80 -13.12 5.38 60.12
N SER A 81 -14.17 5.81 59.43
CA SER A 81 -15.36 4.97 59.21
C SER A 81 -15.95 5.20 57.82
N PHE A 82 -16.55 4.16 57.25
CA PHE A 82 -17.15 4.21 55.91
C PHE A 82 -18.63 3.85 55.93
N GLN A 83 -19.44 4.61 55.20
CA GLN A 83 -20.90 4.42 55.13
C GLN A 83 -21.43 4.58 53.70
N VAL A 84 -22.32 3.67 53.28
CA VAL A 84 -23.04 3.82 52.01
C VAL A 84 -24.06 4.95 52.14
N ALA A 85 -23.90 6.01 51.35
CA ALA A 85 -24.81 7.14 51.34
C ALA A 85 -24.78 7.89 49.99
N SER A 86 -25.91 8.53 49.66
CA SER A 86 -26.00 9.40 48.47
C SER A 86 -25.62 10.83 48.85
N ILE A 87 -24.81 11.48 48.01
CA ILE A 87 -24.47 12.90 48.16
C ILE A 87 -25.69 13.83 48.06
N GLY A 88 -26.79 13.37 47.44
CA GLY A 88 -28.03 14.13 47.34
C GLY A 88 -28.81 14.26 48.65
N LYS A 89 -28.53 13.39 49.64
CA LYS A 89 -29.13 13.40 50.97
C LYS A 89 -28.16 12.81 51.99
N LEU A 90 -27.41 13.67 52.65
CA LEU A 90 -26.37 13.30 53.59
C LEU A 90 -26.98 12.82 54.93
N PRO A 91 -26.64 11.63 55.44
CA PRO A 91 -27.26 11.03 56.61
C PRO A 91 -26.70 11.59 57.94
N PHE A 92 -26.42 12.89 58.00
CA PHE A 92 -25.85 13.56 59.16
C PHE A 92 -26.76 14.67 59.67
N GLU A 93 -26.68 14.95 60.97
CA GLU A 93 -27.39 16.04 61.60
C GLU A 93 -26.91 17.40 61.08
N ASN A 94 -27.73 18.43 61.27
CA ASN A 94 -27.36 19.79 60.88
C ASN A 94 -26.14 20.24 61.71
N GLN A 95 -25.19 20.93 61.08
CA GLN A 95 -23.99 21.47 61.75
C GLN A 95 -23.18 20.42 62.54
N SER A 96 -23.01 19.23 61.97
CA SER A 96 -22.33 18.10 62.60
C SER A 96 -20.86 17.96 62.20
N VAL A 97 -20.44 18.49 61.04
CA VAL A 97 -19.07 18.29 60.50
C VAL A 97 -18.30 19.61 60.39
N ASP A 98 -16.98 19.54 60.63
CA ASP A 98 -16.08 20.69 60.58
C ASP A 98 -15.57 20.93 59.15
N VAL A 99 -15.32 19.86 58.39
CA VAL A 99 -14.84 19.94 57.00
C VAL A 99 -15.57 18.92 56.13
N VAL A 100 -16.00 19.34 54.94
CA VAL A 100 -16.43 18.44 53.87
C VAL A 100 -15.40 18.47 52.76
N VAL A 101 -14.90 17.30 52.35
CA VAL A 101 -14.01 17.11 51.21
C VAL A 101 -14.77 16.36 50.11
N SER A 102 -14.64 16.78 48.86
CA SER A 102 -15.20 16.05 47.72
C SER A 102 -14.40 16.37 46.46
N PHE A 103 -13.61 15.41 45.97
CA PHE A 103 -12.78 15.61 44.79
C PHE A 103 -13.37 14.90 43.58
N GLU A 104 -13.44 15.61 42.46
CA GLU A 104 -13.89 15.09 41.15
C GLU A 104 -15.22 14.33 41.21
N THR A 105 -16.20 14.93 41.88
CA THR A 105 -17.52 14.33 42.09
C THR A 105 -18.62 15.13 41.41
N ILE A 106 -18.51 16.46 41.49
CA ILE A 106 -19.60 17.35 41.09
C ILE A 106 -19.88 17.29 39.58
N GLU A 107 -18.87 17.00 38.78
CA GLU A 107 -18.98 16.86 37.34
C GLU A 107 -19.69 15.57 36.90
N HIS A 108 -19.78 14.56 37.77
CA HIS A 108 -20.43 13.28 37.48
C HIS A 108 -21.95 13.31 37.70
N VAL A 109 -22.52 14.43 38.18
CA VAL A 109 -23.93 14.53 38.52
C VAL A 109 -24.65 15.67 37.79
N GLU A 110 -25.95 15.50 37.55
CA GLU A 110 -26.78 16.52 36.90
C GLU A 110 -26.94 17.78 37.76
N GLU A 111 -27.23 18.92 37.12
CA GLU A 111 -27.27 20.24 37.79
C GLU A 111 -28.21 20.30 39.00
N MET A 112 -29.34 19.58 38.97
CA MET A 112 -30.26 19.51 40.11
C MET A 112 -29.61 18.81 41.32
N MET A 113 -28.83 17.76 41.06
CA MET A 113 -28.08 17.04 42.07
C MET A 113 -26.89 17.87 42.60
N GLN A 114 -26.20 18.62 41.73
CA GLN A 114 -25.13 19.55 42.15
C GLN A 114 -25.65 20.58 43.17
N LYS A 115 -26.84 21.16 42.92
CA LYS A 115 -27.49 22.11 43.83
C LYS A 115 -27.92 21.45 45.14
N SER A 116 -28.52 20.26 45.05
CA SER A 116 -28.91 19.48 46.24
C SER A 116 -27.70 19.13 47.10
N PHE A 117 -26.59 18.74 46.47
CA PHE A 117 -25.36 18.39 47.16
C PHE A 117 -24.78 19.60 47.91
N LEU A 118 -24.64 20.77 47.28
CA LEU A 118 -24.17 21.96 48.00
C LEU A 118 -25.12 22.40 49.12
N SER A 119 -26.44 22.28 48.95
CA SER A 119 -27.41 22.52 50.02
C SER A 119 -27.23 21.57 51.21
N GLU A 120 -27.01 20.28 50.94
CA GLU A 120 -26.75 19.29 51.98
C GLU A 120 -25.42 19.52 52.68
N ILE A 121 -24.34 19.81 51.93
CA ILE A 121 -23.04 20.21 52.48
C ILE A 121 -23.23 21.41 53.41
N LYS A 122 -23.96 22.44 52.96
CA LYS A 122 -24.21 23.64 53.76
C LYS A 122 -24.96 23.33 55.06
N ARG A 123 -25.91 22.40 54.99
CA ARG A 123 -26.70 21.96 56.15
C ARG A 123 -25.85 21.22 57.18
N VAL A 124 -24.95 20.33 56.75
CA VAL A 124 -24.15 19.50 57.65
C VAL A 124 -22.91 20.22 58.19
N LEU A 125 -22.37 21.21 57.46
CA LEU A 125 -21.24 22.01 57.93
C LEU A 125 -21.62 22.86 59.15
N LYS A 126 -20.73 22.92 60.14
CA LYS A 126 -20.80 23.89 61.24
C LYS A 126 -20.68 25.33 60.72
N GLU A 127 -21.08 26.30 61.55
CA GLU A 127 -21.03 27.73 61.22
C GLU A 127 -19.64 28.21 60.78
N ASN A 128 -18.57 27.63 61.32
CA ASN A 128 -17.17 27.89 60.95
C ASN A 128 -16.55 26.77 60.08
N GLY A 129 -17.38 25.94 59.45
CA GLY A 129 -16.94 24.80 58.66
C GLY A 129 -16.32 25.18 57.32
N LEU A 130 -15.58 24.23 56.73
CA LEU A 130 -14.92 24.37 55.43
C LEU A 130 -15.45 23.36 54.42
N LEU A 131 -15.74 23.81 53.19
CA LEU A 131 -15.89 22.93 52.04
C LEU A 131 -14.60 22.96 51.22
N ILE A 132 -14.03 21.80 50.94
CA ILE A 132 -12.91 21.62 50.01
C ILE A 132 -13.41 20.73 48.86
N ILE A 133 -13.48 21.29 47.66
CA ILE A 133 -14.09 20.61 46.51
C ILE A 133 -13.28 20.82 45.24
N SER A 134 -13.17 19.80 44.38
CA SER A 134 -12.48 19.92 43.08
C SER A 134 -13.36 19.54 41.90
N THR A 135 -13.00 20.06 40.72
CA THR A 135 -13.58 19.68 39.44
C THR A 135 -12.59 19.97 38.31
N PRO A 136 -12.64 19.25 37.18
CA PRO A 136 -11.84 19.56 36.00
C PRO A 136 -12.10 20.98 35.49
N ASN A 137 -11.02 21.66 35.09
CA ASN A 137 -11.15 22.91 34.35
C ASN A 137 -11.52 22.59 32.92
N LYS A 138 -12.81 22.72 32.57
CA LYS A 138 -13.34 22.35 31.25
C LYS A 138 -12.52 22.88 30.07
N HIS A 139 -12.06 24.12 30.16
CA HIS A 139 -11.24 24.74 29.12
C HIS A 139 -9.92 23.97 28.89
N MET A 140 -9.23 23.59 29.98
CA MET A 140 -7.95 22.89 29.93
C MET A 140 -8.10 21.38 29.75
N TYR A 141 -9.09 20.77 30.40
CA TYR A 141 -9.30 19.33 30.46
C TYR A 141 -9.98 18.78 29.20
N SER A 142 -11.01 19.47 28.71
CA SER A 142 -11.84 18.99 27.60
C SER A 142 -11.65 19.80 26.32
N ASP A 143 -11.74 21.13 26.38
CA ASP A 143 -11.77 21.95 25.16
C ASP A 143 -10.43 21.98 24.41
N ILE A 144 -9.31 22.24 25.11
CA ILE A 144 -7.98 22.26 24.50
C ILE A 144 -7.54 20.87 24.05
N ARG A 145 -7.78 19.84 24.88
CA ARG A 145 -7.36 18.46 24.60
C ARG A 145 -8.27 17.73 23.61
N ASN A 146 -9.42 18.31 23.29
CA ASN A 146 -10.49 17.63 22.54
C ASN A 146 -10.81 16.24 23.14
N TYR A 147 -10.78 16.16 24.47
CA TYR A 147 -10.99 14.95 25.27
C TYR A 147 -12.39 14.98 25.87
N HIS A 148 -13.01 13.81 26.03
CA HIS A 148 -14.33 13.70 26.65
C HIS A 148 -14.35 12.49 27.58
N ASN A 149 -14.46 12.73 28.89
CA ASN A 149 -14.72 11.65 29.84
C ASN A 149 -16.20 11.27 29.78
N PRO A 150 -16.57 10.01 29.42
CA PRO A 150 -17.96 9.58 29.29
C PRO A 150 -18.76 9.67 30.60
N PHE A 151 -18.09 9.73 31.76
CA PHE A 151 -18.72 9.81 33.07
C PHE A 151 -18.94 11.26 33.56
N HIS A 152 -18.36 12.27 32.90
CA HIS A 152 -18.58 13.68 33.26
C HIS A 152 -19.88 14.18 32.62
N ILE A 153 -20.92 14.34 33.45
CA ILE A 153 -22.21 14.93 33.05
C ILE A 153 -22.08 16.44 32.82
N LYS A 154 -21.38 17.16 33.70
CA LYS A 154 -21.21 18.62 33.63
C LYS A 154 -19.90 19.12 34.27
N GLU A 155 -18.93 19.44 33.43
CA GLU A 155 -17.71 20.16 33.83
C GLU A 155 -17.92 21.67 33.85
N PHE A 156 -17.11 22.39 34.64
CA PHE A 156 -17.23 23.83 34.84
C PHE A 156 -16.10 24.64 34.16
N TYR A 157 -16.46 25.82 33.64
CA TYR A 157 -15.49 26.90 33.43
C TYR A 157 -15.20 27.64 34.75
N LYS A 158 -14.08 28.36 34.83
CA LYS A 158 -13.63 29.04 36.06
C LYS A 158 -14.70 29.96 36.67
N GLU A 159 -15.26 30.85 35.85
CA GLU A 159 -16.25 31.83 36.28
C GLU A 159 -17.58 31.15 36.67
N GLU A 160 -17.96 30.11 35.94
CA GLU A 160 -19.16 29.31 36.24
C GLU A 160 -19.01 28.60 37.60
N TYR A 161 -17.86 27.97 37.83
CA TYR A 161 -17.57 27.28 39.08
C TYR A 161 -17.54 28.24 40.28
N SER A 162 -16.87 29.38 40.12
CA SER A 162 -16.78 30.39 41.18
C SER A 162 -18.16 30.95 41.52
N GLN A 163 -18.96 31.30 40.52
CA GLN A 163 -20.31 31.81 40.74
C GLN A 163 -21.22 30.76 41.38
N PHE A 164 -21.09 29.50 40.95
CA PHE A 164 -21.86 28.39 41.49
C PHE A 164 -21.62 28.21 42.99
N LEU A 165 -20.35 28.24 43.44
CA LEU A 165 -19.98 28.12 44.85
C LEU A 165 -20.38 29.36 45.69
N ARG A 166 -20.25 30.57 45.12
CA ARG A 166 -20.62 31.83 45.79
C ARG A 166 -22.11 31.98 46.10
N ASN A 167 -22.97 31.20 45.45
CA ASN A 167 -24.39 31.14 45.80
C ASN A 167 -24.63 30.49 47.17
N TYR A 168 -23.63 29.76 47.71
CA TYR A 168 -23.74 29.01 48.95
C TYR A 168 -22.76 29.45 50.04
N PHE A 169 -21.62 30.06 49.68
CA PHE A 169 -20.59 30.48 50.63
C PHE A 169 -20.12 31.90 50.35
N GLU A 170 -19.94 32.69 51.40
CA GLU A 170 -19.48 34.09 51.29
C GLU A 170 -18.04 34.18 50.78
N PHE A 171 -17.15 33.30 51.27
CA PHE A 171 -15.74 33.26 50.91
C PHE A 171 -15.44 32.01 50.09
N VAL A 172 -14.95 32.20 48.86
CA VAL A 172 -14.56 31.13 47.92
C VAL A 172 -13.18 31.44 47.34
N ASN A 173 -12.20 30.60 47.68
CA ASN A 173 -10.84 30.66 47.16
C ASN A 173 -10.58 29.50 46.20
N ILE A 174 -10.26 29.78 44.94
CA ILE A 174 -9.98 28.76 43.90
C ILE A 174 -8.48 28.68 43.66
N PHE A 175 -7.95 27.45 43.78
CA PHE A 175 -6.60 27.05 43.46
C PHE A 175 -6.59 26.22 42.16
N HIS A 176 -5.41 26.12 41.55
CA HIS A 176 -5.21 25.43 40.28
C HIS A 176 -4.20 24.31 40.44
N GLN A 177 -4.50 23.12 39.93
CA GLN A 177 -3.55 22.02 39.84
C GLN A 177 -3.03 21.89 38.41
N LYS A 178 -1.70 21.83 38.23
CA LYS A 178 -1.03 21.58 36.94
C LYS A 178 0.22 20.75 37.13
N ASN A 179 0.61 20.05 36.07
CA ASN A 179 1.91 19.40 35.98
C ASN A 179 2.90 20.37 35.34
N GLU A 180 4.10 20.45 35.91
CA GLU A 180 5.20 21.31 35.43
C GLU A 180 6.52 20.55 35.52
N VAL A 181 7.44 20.84 34.61
CA VAL A 181 8.80 20.32 34.66
C VAL A 181 9.62 21.14 35.66
N SER A 182 10.29 20.48 36.59
CA SER A 182 11.12 21.12 37.62
C SER A 182 12.55 20.59 37.58
N SER A 183 13.54 21.48 37.67
CA SER A 183 14.94 21.11 37.88
C SER A 183 15.22 20.98 39.37
N VAL A 184 15.84 19.87 39.77
CA VAL A 184 16.07 19.52 41.18
C VAL A 184 17.57 19.33 41.44
N ILE A 185 18.08 19.97 42.49
CA ILE A 185 19.44 19.77 43.02
C ILE A 185 19.30 19.36 44.48
N THR A 186 19.72 18.15 44.82
CA THR A 186 19.65 17.60 46.19
C THR A 186 20.97 16.92 46.57
N ASP A 187 21.20 16.75 47.88
CA ASP A 187 22.25 15.89 48.40
C ASP A 187 21.72 14.44 48.44
N PHE A 188 22.58 13.44 48.16
CA PHE A 188 22.23 12.02 48.09
C PHE A 188 21.60 11.47 49.39
N SER A 189 21.73 12.17 50.51
CA SER A 189 21.34 11.69 51.84
C SER A 189 20.21 12.47 52.52
N ASN A 190 19.73 13.60 51.97
CA ASN A 190 18.68 14.37 52.64
C ASN A 190 17.83 15.24 51.68
N ASN A 191 16.53 14.92 51.57
CA ASN A 191 15.57 15.63 50.71
C ASN A 191 14.75 16.70 51.46
N GLU A 192 14.95 16.88 52.77
CA GLU A 192 14.05 17.69 53.61
C GLU A 192 14.18 19.21 53.42
N ASN A 193 15.22 19.69 52.73
CA ASN A 193 15.53 21.13 52.60
C ASN A 193 15.56 21.62 51.14
N MET A 194 14.58 21.24 50.34
CA MET A 194 14.43 21.76 48.98
C MET A 194 13.92 23.21 48.98
N ARG A 195 14.71 24.14 48.41
CA ARG A 195 14.29 25.53 48.19
C ARG A 195 13.74 25.70 46.78
N GLN A 196 12.46 26.05 46.65
CA GLN A 196 11.87 26.41 45.37
C GLN A 196 12.33 27.83 44.97
N VAL A 197 12.96 27.95 43.81
CA VAL A 197 13.35 29.24 43.22
C VAL A 197 12.57 29.42 41.92
N LYS A 198 11.71 30.45 41.86
CA LYS A 198 11.00 30.82 40.64
C LYS A 198 11.83 31.86 39.88
N ILE A 199 12.32 31.49 38.70
CA ILE A 199 13.08 32.37 37.81
C ILE A 199 12.10 32.86 36.74
N ASP A 200 11.15 33.72 37.10
CA ASP A 200 10.46 34.55 36.09
C ASP A 200 9.62 35.68 36.69
N ASN A 201 9.73 36.86 36.06
CA ASN A 201 9.03 38.10 36.41
C ASN A 201 7.82 38.40 35.50
N GLU A 202 7.47 37.50 34.57
CA GLU A 202 6.30 37.69 33.72
C GLU A 202 5.04 37.08 34.37
N LYS A 203 3.93 37.83 34.33
CA LYS A 203 2.58 37.35 34.68
C LYS A 203 2.14 36.34 33.62
N THR A 204 2.73 35.15 33.61
CA THR A 204 2.20 34.01 32.84
C THR A 204 0.89 33.57 33.50
N ASP A 205 -0.19 33.57 32.71
CA ASP A 205 -1.54 33.23 33.14
C ASP A 205 -1.58 31.75 33.55
N ILE A 206 -1.60 31.47 34.85
CA ILE A 206 -1.48 30.11 35.38
C ILE A 206 -2.82 29.38 35.21
N ASN A 207 -3.01 28.69 34.09
CA ASN A 207 -4.21 27.88 33.83
C ASN A 207 -3.97 26.41 34.21
N GLY A 208 -4.46 25.98 35.38
CA GLY A 208 -4.41 24.57 35.80
C GLY A 208 -5.44 23.68 35.13
N THR A 209 -5.14 22.37 35.09
CA THR A 209 -6.01 21.31 34.55
C THR A 209 -7.22 21.05 35.45
N TYR A 210 -7.07 21.25 36.76
CA TYR A 210 -8.16 21.12 37.74
C TYR A 210 -8.30 22.37 38.60
N PHE A 211 -9.53 22.66 39.01
CA PHE A 211 -9.84 23.63 40.05
C PHE A 211 -10.00 22.93 41.39
N ILE A 212 -9.43 23.52 42.44
CA ILE A 212 -9.64 23.11 43.83
C ILE A 212 -10.16 24.33 44.58
N ALA A 213 -11.37 24.30 45.08
CA ALA A 213 -11.97 25.40 45.82
C ALA A 213 -12.01 25.11 47.32
N VAL A 214 -11.68 26.13 48.12
CA VAL A 214 -11.93 26.15 49.57
C VAL A 214 -12.97 27.24 49.87
N CYS A 215 -14.07 26.84 50.50
CA CYS A 215 -15.23 27.69 50.73
C CYS A 215 -15.61 27.73 52.22
N SER A 216 -16.06 28.89 52.70
CA SER A 216 -16.58 29.10 54.07
C SER A 216 -17.48 30.34 54.14
N ASP A 217 -18.28 30.45 55.21
CA ASP A 217 -19.00 31.70 55.55
C ASP A 217 -18.17 32.64 56.43
N LYS A 218 -17.02 32.17 56.92
CA LYS A 218 -16.09 33.00 57.67
C LYS A 218 -14.89 33.31 56.81
N GLU A 219 -14.32 34.50 57.01
CA GLU A 219 -13.13 34.93 56.29
C GLU A 219 -12.00 33.89 56.40
N LEU A 220 -11.53 33.43 55.24
CA LEU A 220 -10.51 32.41 55.13
C LEU A 220 -9.13 33.05 55.38
N SER A 221 -8.62 32.98 56.61
CA SER A 221 -7.27 33.47 56.95
C SER A 221 -6.20 32.72 56.15
N ASN A 222 -5.58 33.35 55.13
CA ASN A 222 -4.39 32.93 54.35
C ASN A 222 -4.05 31.42 54.35
N HIS A 223 -5.02 30.56 54.06
CA HIS A 223 -4.82 29.12 53.96
C HIS A 223 -3.94 28.82 52.73
N ARG A 224 -2.72 28.35 52.95
CA ARG A 224 -1.77 27.98 51.89
C ARG A 224 -1.91 26.48 51.60
N ILE A 225 -2.46 26.13 50.44
CA ILE A 225 -2.62 24.73 49.96
C ILE A 225 -1.56 24.39 48.90
N GLY A 226 -0.38 25.00 49.01
CA GLY A 226 0.70 24.78 48.06
C GLY A 226 1.40 23.46 48.34
N SER A 227 1.36 22.52 47.40
CA SER A 227 2.16 21.31 47.41
C SER A 227 2.90 21.14 46.08
N SER A 228 4.07 20.51 46.13
CA SER A 228 4.81 20.08 44.94
C SER A 228 5.28 18.66 45.22
N VAL A 229 4.96 17.73 44.32
CA VAL A 229 5.32 16.32 44.46
C VAL A 229 6.24 15.97 43.29
N LEU A 230 7.39 15.35 43.59
CA LEU A 230 8.41 14.98 42.62
C LEU A 230 8.31 13.47 42.35
N PHE A 231 8.36 13.09 41.08
CA PHE A 231 8.41 11.69 40.64
C PHE A 231 9.57 11.52 39.66
N ALA A 232 10.36 10.46 39.81
CA ALA A 232 11.49 10.15 38.96
C ALA A 232 11.06 9.64 37.56
N ASP A 233 11.98 9.66 36.59
CA ASP A 233 11.93 8.98 35.28
C ASP A 233 10.98 9.49 34.17
N LYS A 234 9.91 10.23 34.46
CA LYS A 234 8.96 10.71 33.43
C LYS A 234 9.52 11.74 32.44
N TYR A 235 10.52 12.54 32.86
CA TYR A 235 11.19 13.51 32.00
C TYR A 235 11.96 12.81 30.87
N ASN A 236 12.61 11.68 31.16
CA ASN A 236 13.39 10.92 30.19
C ASN A 236 12.49 10.31 29.10
N GLU A 237 11.31 9.80 29.47
CA GLU A 237 10.34 9.24 28.50
C GLU A 237 9.80 10.30 27.52
N MET A 238 9.43 11.49 28.03
CA MET A 238 8.97 12.59 27.17
C MET A 238 10.08 13.12 26.27
N LEU A 239 11.33 13.21 26.77
CA LEU A 239 12.49 13.61 25.98
C LEU A 239 12.74 12.63 24.83
N ASN A 240 12.74 11.33 25.12
CA ASN A 240 12.94 10.30 24.11
C ASN A 240 11.86 10.35 23.03
N ARG A 241 10.60 10.61 23.40
CA ARG A 241 9.51 10.74 22.42
C ARG A 241 9.64 12.00 21.57
N ILE A 242 9.98 13.14 22.17
CA ILE A 242 10.16 14.41 21.44
C ILE A 242 11.34 14.32 20.49
N LEU A 243 12.46 13.74 20.94
CA LEU A 243 13.64 13.51 20.09
C LEU A 243 13.29 12.59 18.91
N SER A 244 12.59 11.47 19.14
CA SER A 244 12.16 10.58 18.04
C SER A 244 11.27 11.28 17.01
N LEU A 245 10.37 12.17 17.46
CA LEU A 245 9.47 12.90 16.57
C LEU A 245 10.20 14.01 15.81
N GLN A 246 11.22 14.64 16.42
CA GLN A 246 12.07 15.60 15.72
C GLN A 246 12.91 14.91 14.66
N ASP A 247 13.51 13.76 14.96
CA ASP A 247 14.28 12.97 14.01
C ASP A 247 13.41 12.53 12.82
N GLU A 248 12.20 12.03 13.05
CA GLU A 248 11.24 11.66 11.99
C GLU A 248 10.89 12.87 11.07
N VAL A 249 10.69 14.06 11.65
CA VAL A 249 10.36 15.27 10.89
C VAL A 249 11.57 15.79 10.12
N GLU A 250 12.76 15.74 10.70
CA GLU A 250 14.00 16.14 10.05
C GLU A 250 14.36 15.21 8.90
N GLU A 251 14.23 13.89 9.08
CA GLU A 251 14.40 12.89 8.02
C GLU A 251 13.41 13.10 6.87
N LYS A 252 12.12 13.31 7.17
CA LYS A 252 11.10 13.58 6.15
C LYS A 252 11.40 14.86 5.36
N ASN A 253 11.81 15.92 6.05
CA ASN A 253 12.16 17.20 5.42
C ASN A 253 13.44 17.11 4.57
N ALA A 254 14.44 16.37 5.04
CA ALA A 254 15.66 16.09 4.28
C ALA A 254 15.35 15.27 3.02
N HIS A 255 14.47 14.28 3.14
CA HIS A 255 14.03 13.44 2.01
C HIS A 255 13.28 14.26 0.95
N ILE A 256 12.35 15.14 1.35
CA ILE A 256 11.64 16.04 0.43
C ILE A 256 12.63 16.94 -0.33
N LYS A 257 13.59 17.57 0.38
CA LYS A 257 14.61 18.42 -0.26
C LYS A 257 15.45 17.66 -1.27
N LEU A 258 15.82 16.42 -0.97
CA LEU A 258 16.61 15.57 -1.85
C LEU A 258 15.82 15.14 -3.09
N LEU A 259 14.53 14.81 -2.93
CA LEU A 259 13.64 14.52 -4.06
C LEU A 259 13.44 15.73 -4.97
N ASP A 260 13.25 16.93 -4.41
CA ASP A 260 13.10 18.18 -5.17
C ASP A 260 14.35 18.54 -5.98
N ALA A 261 15.54 18.40 -5.36
CA ALA A 261 16.81 18.63 -6.02
C ALA A 261 17.02 17.65 -7.18
N ASN A 262 16.80 16.35 -6.93
CA ASN A 262 16.92 15.31 -7.95
C ASN A 262 15.87 15.46 -9.06
N GLY A 263 14.64 15.91 -8.75
CA GLY A 263 13.61 16.18 -9.75
C GLY A 263 14.00 17.33 -10.69
N SER A 264 14.60 18.39 -10.13
CA SER A 264 15.11 19.53 -10.90
C SER A 264 16.25 19.14 -11.83
N GLU A 265 17.16 18.26 -11.36
CA GLU A 265 18.26 17.72 -12.19
C GLU A 265 17.73 16.84 -13.33
N LEU A 266 16.80 15.93 -13.05
CA LEU A 266 16.19 15.06 -14.05
C LEU A 266 15.43 15.85 -15.12
N GLN A 267 14.73 16.92 -14.73
CA GLN A 267 14.02 17.81 -15.66
C GLN A 267 14.98 18.49 -16.65
N ASN A 268 16.14 18.94 -16.15
CA ASN A 268 17.16 19.54 -17.00
C ASN A 268 17.75 18.52 -17.97
N GLU A 269 17.99 17.30 -17.52
CA GLU A 269 18.49 16.22 -18.36
C GLU A 269 17.48 15.79 -19.43
N LEU A 270 16.19 15.68 -19.07
CA LEU A 270 15.09 15.38 -19.99
C LEU A 270 14.97 16.45 -21.09
N ASN A 271 15.07 17.72 -20.73
CA ASN A 271 15.05 18.83 -21.68
C ASN A 271 16.25 18.76 -22.64
N ASN A 272 17.43 18.42 -22.14
CA ASN A 272 18.62 18.23 -22.96
C ASN A 272 18.46 17.06 -23.95
N GLN A 273 17.94 15.91 -23.49
CA GLN A 273 17.72 14.74 -24.36
C GLN A 273 16.65 15.02 -25.44
N LYS A 274 15.55 15.69 -25.09
CA LYS A 274 14.52 16.12 -26.08
C LYS A 274 15.11 16.98 -27.18
N ASN A 275 15.98 17.94 -26.82
CA ASN A 275 16.65 18.78 -27.80
C ASN A 275 17.57 17.99 -28.75
N VAL A 276 18.26 16.97 -28.23
CA VAL A 276 19.11 16.08 -29.04
C VAL A 276 18.27 15.24 -30.01
N ILE A 277 17.10 14.73 -29.60
CA ILE A 277 16.20 13.99 -30.50
C ILE A 277 15.67 14.88 -31.62
N ILE A 278 15.28 16.12 -31.31
CA ILE A 278 14.84 17.08 -32.33
C ILE A 278 15.94 17.29 -33.40
N ASP A 279 17.20 17.41 -32.98
CA ASP A 279 18.34 17.55 -33.90
C ASP A 279 18.57 16.28 -34.74
N LEU A 280 18.45 15.10 -34.13
CA LEU A 280 18.57 13.82 -34.84
C LEU A 280 17.41 13.55 -35.82
N GLN A 281 16.18 13.90 -35.45
CA GLN A 281 15.02 13.80 -36.32
C GLN A 281 15.18 14.73 -37.53
N ALA A 282 15.65 15.97 -37.32
CA ALA A 282 15.93 16.90 -38.40
C ALA A 282 17.01 16.35 -39.36
N LYS A 283 18.08 15.73 -38.83
CA LYS A 283 19.11 15.07 -39.65
C LYS A 283 18.57 13.84 -40.40
N THR A 284 17.72 13.04 -39.76
CA THR A 284 17.10 11.86 -40.35
C THR A 284 16.20 12.24 -41.53
N ILE A 285 15.39 13.29 -41.38
CA ILE A 285 14.55 13.84 -42.45
C ILE A 285 15.43 14.30 -43.62
N GLN A 286 16.51 15.05 -43.37
CA GLN A 286 17.44 15.45 -44.43
C GLN A 286 18.10 14.27 -45.15
N LEU A 287 18.42 13.19 -44.43
CA LEU A 287 18.97 11.98 -45.03
C LEU A 287 17.92 11.20 -45.82
N GLN A 288 16.68 11.11 -45.34
CA GLN A 288 15.56 10.51 -46.06
C GLN A 288 15.26 11.27 -47.36
N GLU A 289 15.26 12.60 -47.33
CA GLU A 289 15.14 13.42 -48.53
C GLU A 289 16.27 13.13 -49.52
N LYS A 290 17.52 13.00 -49.06
CA LYS A 290 18.65 12.60 -49.93
C LYS A 290 18.48 11.20 -50.51
N VAL A 291 17.97 10.24 -49.74
CA VAL A 291 17.69 8.87 -50.22
C VAL A 291 16.60 8.90 -51.28
N ILE A 292 15.51 9.64 -51.07
CA ILE A 292 14.42 9.79 -52.04
C ILE A 292 14.95 10.44 -53.33
N ILE A 293 15.73 11.53 -53.23
CA ILE A 293 16.36 12.17 -54.39
C ILE A 293 17.26 11.18 -55.14
N THR A 294 18.08 10.41 -54.43
CA THR A 294 18.98 9.42 -55.04
C THR A 294 18.20 8.27 -55.69
N LEU A 295 17.10 7.82 -55.09
CA LEU A 295 16.22 6.79 -55.63
C LEU A 295 15.48 7.28 -56.88
N ASP A 296 15.01 8.52 -56.90
CA ASP A 296 14.38 9.14 -58.06
C ASP A 296 15.40 9.33 -59.19
N GLU A 297 16.63 9.78 -58.89
CA GLU A 297 17.73 9.86 -59.87
C GLU A 297 18.07 8.48 -60.44
N ASN A 298 18.15 7.44 -59.60
CA ASN A 298 18.39 6.06 -60.04
C ASN A 298 17.22 5.48 -60.84
N LEU A 299 15.97 5.83 -60.51
CA LEU A 299 14.78 5.42 -61.24
C LEU A 299 14.75 6.08 -62.63
N LEU A 300 15.07 7.37 -62.71
CA LEU A 300 15.25 8.11 -63.97
C LEU A 300 16.39 7.53 -64.80
N LEU A 301 17.53 7.21 -64.20
CA LEU A 301 18.66 6.58 -64.88
C LEU A 301 18.31 5.17 -65.35
N LYS A 302 17.57 4.39 -64.56
CA LYS A 302 17.07 3.06 -64.92
C LYS A 302 16.08 3.14 -66.08
N GLN A 303 15.18 4.12 -66.08
CA GLN A 303 14.26 4.37 -67.18
C GLN A 303 14.98 4.86 -68.45
N GLU A 304 16.02 5.68 -68.31
CA GLU A 304 16.92 6.10 -69.39
C GLU A 304 17.70 4.90 -69.95
N ILE A 305 18.18 3.99 -69.09
CA ILE A 305 18.85 2.74 -69.45
C ILE A 305 17.88 1.77 -70.13
N GLU A 306 16.68 1.57 -69.60
CA GLU A 306 15.61 0.74 -70.21
C GLU A 306 15.13 1.30 -71.55
N ARG A 307 15.08 2.64 -71.67
CA ARG A 307 14.76 3.33 -72.92
C ARG A 307 15.90 3.22 -73.94
N ARG A 308 17.16 3.24 -73.51
CA ARG A 308 18.34 2.99 -74.36
C ARG A 308 18.55 1.49 -74.67
N LEU A 309 18.05 0.59 -73.83
CA LEU A 309 18.02 -0.88 -74.02
C LEU A 309 17.06 -1.30 -75.14
N ASN A 310 16.05 -0.48 -75.45
CA ASN A 310 15.16 -0.71 -76.58
C ASN A 310 15.76 -0.29 -77.94
N ASP A 311 16.92 0.38 -77.95
CA ASP A 311 17.62 0.81 -79.17
C ASP A 311 19.07 0.25 -79.22
N SER A 312 19.19 -0.99 -79.69
CA SER A 312 20.36 -1.59 -80.37
C SER A 312 21.57 -2.15 -79.58
N ASP A 313 21.87 -3.41 -79.96
CA ASP A 313 22.88 -4.39 -79.52
C ASP A 313 24.38 -4.03 -79.69
N GLU A 314 24.75 -2.76 -79.91
CA GLU A 314 26.13 -2.44 -80.33
C GLU A 314 27.00 -1.69 -79.29
N ILE A 315 26.42 -1.23 -78.17
CA ILE A 315 27.16 -0.48 -77.15
C ILE A 315 27.59 -1.37 -75.95
N LEU A 316 27.22 -2.65 -75.96
CA LEU A 316 27.68 -3.67 -74.99
C LEU A 316 29.19 -3.98 -75.04
N ARG A 317 29.99 -3.27 -75.84
CA ARG A 317 31.45 -3.47 -75.91
C ARG A 317 32.32 -2.26 -75.55
N ARG A 318 31.77 -1.13 -75.05
CA ARG A 318 32.62 0.07 -74.83
C ARG A 318 32.57 0.83 -73.50
N LEU A 319 31.70 0.55 -72.52
CA LEU A 319 31.67 1.36 -71.27
C LEU A 319 31.44 0.55 -69.98
N GLY A 320 32.27 -0.46 -69.74
CA GLY A 320 32.35 -1.10 -68.41
C GLY A 320 33.49 -0.53 -67.57
N VAL A 321 33.28 0.60 -66.86
CA VAL A 321 34.12 1.02 -65.70
C VAL A 321 33.36 1.82 -64.61
N GLU A 322 32.16 2.37 -64.80
CA GLU A 322 31.57 3.30 -63.81
C GLU A 322 30.47 2.76 -62.87
N TYR A 323 30.38 1.44 -62.65
CA TYR A 323 29.39 0.84 -61.71
C TYR A 323 30.01 0.22 -60.45
N GLY A 324 31.17 0.72 -60.01
CA GLY A 324 31.85 0.27 -58.78
C GLY A 324 31.89 1.27 -57.64
N ILE A 325 31.32 2.47 -57.79
CA ILE A 325 31.51 3.58 -56.82
C ILE A 325 30.18 4.11 -56.23
N GLN A 326 29.00 3.80 -56.80
CA GLN A 326 27.72 4.34 -56.29
C GLN A 326 26.90 3.37 -55.39
N ASP A 327 27.13 2.06 -55.46
CA ASP A 327 26.38 1.09 -54.63
C ASP A 327 26.85 1.04 -53.17
N SER A 328 28.15 1.28 -52.93
CA SER A 328 28.70 1.34 -51.56
C SER A 328 28.19 2.54 -50.76
N ASN A 329 27.84 3.64 -51.43
CA ASN A 329 27.42 4.87 -50.79
C ASN A 329 25.95 4.80 -50.33
N LEU A 330 25.09 4.10 -51.08
CA LEU A 330 23.69 3.87 -50.71
C LEU A 330 23.60 2.89 -49.53
N ASP A 331 24.35 1.80 -49.57
CA ASP A 331 24.45 0.84 -48.45
C ASP A 331 25.01 1.50 -47.17
N GLU A 332 25.96 2.43 -47.31
CA GLU A 332 26.49 3.19 -46.18
C GLU A 332 25.44 4.18 -45.62
N ILE A 333 24.66 4.84 -46.47
CA ILE A 333 23.56 5.72 -46.04
C ILE A 333 22.45 4.90 -45.36
N ILE A 334 22.03 3.76 -45.91
CA ILE A 334 21.02 2.88 -45.30
C ILE A 334 21.50 2.35 -43.95
N ARG A 335 22.77 1.94 -43.84
CA ARG A 335 23.36 1.54 -42.55
C ARG A 335 23.37 2.68 -41.53
N ARG A 336 23.72 3.91 -41.95
CA ARG A 336 23.67 5.09 -41.08
C ARG A 336 22.23 5.42 -40.65
N VAL A 337 21.27 5.37 -41.56
CA VAL A 337 19.84 5.59 -41.24
C VAL A 337 19.32 4.54 -40.27
N ASN A 338 19.63 3.26 -40.48
CA ASN A 338 19.21 2.18 -39.56
C ASN A 338 19.89 2.30 -38.19
N HIS A 339 21.16 2.69 -38.15
CA HIS A 339 21.87 2.98 -36.91
C HIS A 339 21.24 4.18 -36.16
N ASP A 340 20.96 5.28 -36.86
CA ASP A 340 20.36 6.48 -36.27
C ASP A 340 18.91 6.20 -35.82
N LEU A 341 18.14 5.39 -36.56
CA LEU A 341 16.81 4.92 -36.15
C LEU A 341 16.85 4.05 -34.89
N LYS A 342 17.84 3.17 -34.77
CA LYS A 342 18.06 2.39 -33.54
C LYS A 342 18.38 3.34 -32.38
N LEU A 343 19.30 4.28 -32.59
CA LEU A 343 19.72 5.24 -31.58
C LEU A 343 18.59 6.19 -31.15
N ILE A 344 17.68 6.54 -32.07
CA ILE A 344 16.45 7.29 -31.77
C ILE A 344 15.52 6.44 -30.90
N ARG A 345 15.27 5.17 -31.26
CA ARG A 345 14.41 4.27 -30.46
C ARG A 345 14.96 4.06 -29.05
N ASP A 346 16.26 3.81 -28.93
CA ASP A 346 16.93 3.60 -27.64
C ASP A 346 16.81 4.87 -26.77
N ARG A 347 16.97 6.06 -27.36
CA ARG A 347 16.80 7.35 -26.66
C ARG A 347 15.35 7.69 -26.34
N ASP A 348 14.40 7.37 -27.21
CA ASP A 348 12.97 7.53 -26.93
C ASP A 348 12.57 6.68 -25.73
N GLN A 349 13.08 5.44 -25.63
CA GLN A 349 12.88 4.58 -24.47
C GLN A 349 13.53 5.17 -23.20
N GLU A 350 14.75 5.72 -23.30
CA GLU A 350 15.42 6.37 -22.17
C GLU A 350 14.63 7.60 -21.66
N ILE A 351 14.08 8.41 -22.58
CA ILE A 351 13.23 9.56 -22.25
C ILE A 351 11.95 9.11 -21.56
N GLN A 352 11.30 8.06 -22.05
CA GLN A 352 10.09 7.51 -21.41
C GLN A 352 10.39 7.03 -19.98
N ASN A 353 11.53 6.36 -19.79
CA ASN A 353 11.97 5.90 -18.47
C ASN A 353 12.24 7.09 -17.52
N LYS A 354 12.92 8.14 -18.00
CA LYS A 354 13.19 9.36 -17.20
C LYS A 354 11.93 10.16 -16.90
N ASP A 355 11.01 10.29 -17.85
CA ASP A 355 9.70 10.94 -17.65
C ASP A 355 8.87 10.19 -16.61
N GLN A 356 8.90 8.85 -16.63
CA GLN A 356 8.24 8.03 -15.61
C GLN A 356 8.91 8.19 -14.23
N GLU A 357 10.25 8.23 -14.16
CA GLU A 357 10.96 8.48 -12.90
C GLU A 357 10.64 9.87 -12.33
N LEU A 358 10.54 10.89 -13.18
CA LEU A 358 10.12 12.23 -12.75
C LEU A 358 8.70 12.20 -12.19
N LYS A 359 7.75 11.58 -12.92
CA LYS A 359 6.36 11.42 -12.44
C LYS A 359 6.29 10.69 -11.11
N ASN A 360 7.11 9.66 -10.92
CA ASN A 360 7.20 8.94 -9.64
C ASN A 360 7.67 9.88 -8.52
N LYS A 361 8.72 10.68 -8.76
CA LYS A 361 9.23 11.66 -7.77
C LYS A 361 8.18 12.72 -7.44
N GLU A 362 7.59 13.36 -8.46
CA GLU A 362 6.56 14.39 -8.29
C GLU A 362 5.33 13.84 -7.58
N GLY A 363 4.86 12.66 -7.96
CA GLY A 363 3.72 12.02 -7.32
C GLY A 363 4.00 11.65 -5.87
N HIS A 364 5.22 11.18 -5.56
CA HIS A 364 5.60 10.84 -4.19
C HIS A 364 5.67 12.10 -3.31
N ILE A 365 6.24 13.19 -3.84
CA ILE A 365 6.21 14.50 -3.17
C ILE A 365 4.77 14.94 -2.92
N ASN A 366 3.89 14.84 -3.93
CA ASN A 366 2.48 15.21 -3.78
C ASN A 366 1.76 14.39 -2.70
N LEU A 367 2.02 13.07 -2.62
CA LEU A 367 1.48 12.20 -1.56
C LEU A 367 1.92 12.71 -0.17
N LEU A 368 3.22 12.99 0.01
CA LEU A 368 3.78 13.50 1.25
C LEU A 368 3.17 14.86 1.65
N LEU A 369 2.99 15.77 0.67
CA LEU A 369 2.40 17.09 0.86
C LEU A 369 0.89 17.04 1.15
N GLU A 370 0.16 16.10 0.56
CA GLU A 370 -1.29 15.96 0.79
C GLU A 370 -1.58 15.49 2.21
N SER A 371 -0.74 14.61 2.77
CA SER A 371 -0.77 14.25 4.18
C SER A 371 -0.66 15.49 5.08
N ASP A 372 0.26 16.41 4.76
CA ASP A 372 0.50 17.63 5.55
C ASP A 372 -0.62 18.67 5.37
N ARG A 373 -1.12 18.86 4.14
CA ARG A 373 -2.25 19.76 3.84
C ARG A 373 -3.56 19.30 4.51
N SER A 374 -3.74 17.99 4.70
CA SER A 374 -4.90 17.42 5.40
C SER A 374 -4.95 17.88 6.86
N LEU A 375 -3.78 17.89 7.53
CA LEU A 375 -3.63 18.38 8.91
C LEU A 375 -3.84 19.90 8.98
N GLU A 376 -3.28 20.67 8.04
CA GLU A 376 -3.44 22.13 8.02
C GLU A 376 -4.86 22.61 7.70
N LYS A 377 -5.59 21.94 6.78
CA LYS A 377 -6.99 22.29 6.42
C LYS A 377 -7.97 22.10 7.58
N ILE A 378 -7.75 21.07 8.42
CA ILE A 378 -8.57 20.82 9.61
C ILE A 378 -8.34 21.92 10.66
N HIS A 379 -7.09 22.35 10.85
CA HIS A 379 -6.73 23.39 11.82
C HIS A 379 -7.20 24.81 11.45
N ARG A 380 -7.48 25.09 10.16
CA ARG A 380 -7.78 26.46 9.68
C ARG A 380 -9.24 26.75 9.28
N SER A 381 -10.16 25.78 9.23
CA SER A 381 -11.52 26.05 8.72
C SER A 381 -12.53 26.56 9.77
N THR A 382 -13.15 27.71 9.50
CA THR A 382 -14.26 28.30 10.30
C THR A 382 -15.52 27.42 10.28
N GLY A 383 -15.66 26.57 9.25
CA GLY A 383 -16.73 25.58 9.11
C GLY A 383 -16.66 24.46 10.16
N TRP A 384 -15.46 24.01 10.56
CA TRP A 384 -15.28 22.98 11.58
C TRP A 384 -15.88 23.41 12.94
N LYS A 385 -15.71 24.70 13.30
CA LYS A 385 -16.26 25.32 14.52
C LYS A 385 -17.81 25.42 14.54
N LEU A 386 -18.43 25.57 13.36
CA LEU A 386 -19.89 25.59 13.20
C LEU A 386 -20.49 24.18 13.14
N LEU A 387 -19.80 23.24 12.49
CA LEU A 387 -20.19 21.83 12.38
C LEU A 387 -20.14 21.10 13.73
N THR A 388 -19.21 21.44 14.65
CA THR A 388 -19.14 20.80 15.98
C THR A 388 -20.38 21.08 16.83
N LYS A 389 -20.92 22.31 16.80
CA LYS A 389 -22.17 22.66 17.50
C LYS A 389 -23.37 21.89 16.94
N TYR A 390 -23.46 21.73 15.62
CA TYR A 390 -24.48 20.92 14.97
C TYR A 390 -24.37 19.43 15.31
N TYR A 391 -23.15 18.87 15.26
CA TYR A 391 -22.92 17.47 15.58
C TYR A 391 -23.16 17.12 17.05
N ARG A 392 -22.85 18.03 17.99
CA ARG A 392 -23.21 17.88 19.41
C ARG A 392 -24.73 17.81 19.64
N LEU A 393 -25.50 18.63 18.93
CA LEU A 393 -26.97 18.64 19.04
C LEU A 393 -27.60 17.38 18.41
N ARG A 394 -27.09 16.97 17.24
CA ARG A 394 -27.51 15.77 16.50
C ARG A 394 -27.22 14.48 17.28
N ASP A 395 -26.05 14.38 17.90
CA ASP A 395 -25.58 13.18 18.59
C ASP A 395 -26.27 12.99 19.94
N LYS A 396 -26.80 14.07 20.54
CA LYS A 396 -27.64 14.05 21.75
C LYS A 396 -29.08 13.60 21.49
N LEU A 397 -29.69 14.05 20.38
CA LEU A 397 -31.06 13.64 20.00
C LEU A 397 -31.10 12.25 19.36
N ILE A 398 -30.00 11.84 18.75
CA ILE A 398 -29.91 10.60 17.98
C ILE A 398 -28.51 9.97 18.22
N PRO A 399 -28.38 9.03 19.18
CA PRO A 399 -27.08 8.47 19.59
C PRO A 399 -26.40 7.62 18.50
N LYS A 400 -25.06 7.62 18.44
CA LYS A 400 -24.29 6.76 17.51
C LYS A 400 -24.65 5.28 17.71
N SER A 401 -24.75 4.52 16.62
CA SER A 401 -25.13 3.10 16.62
C SER A 401 -26.57 2.79 17.10
N SER A 402 -27.46 3.79 17.17
CA SER A 402 -28.87 3.56 17.50
C SER A 402 -29.74 3.38 16.25
N ARG A 403 -30.78 2.56 16.33
CA ARG A 403 -31.77 2.40 15.22
C ARG A 403 -32.45 3.73 14.84
N ARG A 404 -32.56 4.68 15.78
CA ARG A 404 -33.07 6.05 15.52
C ARG A 404 -32.08 6.90 14.72
N ARG A 405 -30.77 6.69 14.90
CA ARG A 405 -29.67 7.33 14.14
C ARG A 405 -29.69 6.88 12.71
N LEU A 406 -29.77 5.58 12.54
CA LEU A 406 -29.93 4.96 11.24
C LEU A 406 -31.17 5.51 10.51
N ALA A 407 -32.33 5.55 11.18
CA ALA A 407 -33.57 6.07 10.61
C ALA A 407 -33.49 7.57 10.26
N ALA A 408 -32.99 8.42 11.15
CA ALA A 408 -32.84 9.84 10.89
C ALA A 408 -31.77 10.16 9.84
N LYS A 409 -30.72 9.35 9.77
CA LYS A 409 -29.68 9.41 8.74
C LYS A 409 -30.25 9.00 7.38
N LEU A 410 -31.07 7.94 7.32
CA LEU A 410 -31.80 7.53 6.11
C LEU A 410 -32.81 8.60 5.68
N VAL A 411 -33.56 9.20 6.60
CA VAL A 411 -34.51 10.31 6.31
C VAL A 411 -33.76 11.56 5.85
N SER A 412 -32.70 11.98 6.54
CA SER A 412 -31.89 13.13 6.16
C SER A 412 -31.22 12.92 4.80
N LYS A 413 -30.70 11.72 4.52
CA LYS A 413 -30.15 11.35 3.21
C LYS A 413 -31.25 11.27 2.14
N SER A 414 -32.49 10.89 2.50
CA SER A 414 -33.67 10.92 1.61
C SER A 414 -34.14 12.33 1.29
N ILE A 415 -33.85 13.30 2.15
CA ILE A 415 -34.17 14.72 1.92
C ILE A 415 -33.06 15.41 1.14
N LYS A 416 -31.79 15.11 1.44
CA LYS A 416 -30.61 15.70 0.76
C LYS A 416 -30.39 15.13 -0.63
N GLU A 417 -30.64 13.84 -0.81
CA GLU A 417 -30.45 13.13 -2.07
C GLU A 417 -31.70 12.32 -2.47
N PRO A 418 -32.86 12.99 -2.64
CA PRO A 418 -34.17 12.32 -2.76
C PRO A 418 -34.23 11.34 -3.92
N ARG A 419 -33.66 11.69 -5.09
CA ARG A 419 -33.62 10.81 -6.25
C ARG A 419 -32.79 9.53 -6.03
N LYS A 420 -31.69 9.62 -5.27
CA LYS A 420 -30.79 8.48 -4.96
C LYS A 420 -31.43 7.54 -3.94
N MET A 421 -32.10 8.09 -2.94
CA MET A 421 -32.82 7.29 -1.94
C MET A 421 -34.09 6.64 -2.50
N ILE A 422 -34.82 7.31 -3.40
CA ILE A 422 -35.96 6.70 -4.10
C ILE A 422 -35.51 5.48 -4.94
N LYS A 423 -34.34 5.54 -5.59
CA LYS A 423 -33.75 4.40 -6.31
C LYS A 423 -33.27 3.27 -5.39
N SER A 424 -32.82 3.59 -4.17
CA SER A 424 -32.34 2.59 -3.19
C SER A 424 -33.49 1.87 -2.47
N PHE A 425 -34.68 2.48 -2.37
CA PHE A 425 -35.91 1.88 -1.83
C PHE A 425 -36.60 0.94 -2.85
N ASN A 426 -35.93 -0.14 -3.23
CA ASN A 426 -36.56 -1.24 -3.95
C ASN A 426 -36.84 -2.43 -3.01
N LYS A 427 -37.74 -3.33 -3.42
CA LYS A 427 -38.23 -4.45 -2.60
C LYS A 427 -37.09 -5.37 -2.12
N THR A 428 -36.02 -5.49 -2.90
CA THR A 428 -34.84 -6.31 -2.63
C THR A 428 -33.94 -5.69 -1.56
N ASN A 429 -33.63 -4.40 -1.69
CA ASN A 429 -32.84 -3.63 -0.72
C ASN A 429 -33.55 -3.48 0.63
N LEU A 430 -34.89 -3.36 0.61
CA LEU A 430 -35.71 -3.36 1.82
C LEU A 430 -35.68 -4.71 2.53
N LYS A 431 -35.69 -5.83 1.80
CA LYS A 431 -35.49 -7.17 2.39
C LYS A 431 -34.09 -7.32 2.98
N LYS A 432 -33.04 -6.90 2.28
CA LYS A 432 -31.65 -6.93 2.77
C LYS A 432 -31.45 -6.07 4.02
N LEU A 433 -31.92 -4.82 3.99
CA LEU A 433 -31.86 -3.93 5.14
C LEU A 433 -32.59 -4.53 6.35
N ARG A 434 -33.74 -5.19 6.13
CA ARG A 434 -34.49 -5.86 7.20
C ARG A 434 -33.80 -7.11 7.73
N TYR A 435 -33.10 -7.86 6.88
CA TYR A 435 -32.24 -8.97 7.28
C TYR A 435 -31.10 -8.48 8.17
N TYR A 436 -30.31 -7.51 7.71
CA TYR A 436 -29.17 -6.96 8.47
C TYR A 436 -29.58 -6.34 9.80
N LEU A 437 -30.71 -5.62 9.83
CA LEU A 437 -31.26 -5.06 11.07
C LEU A 437 -31.60 -6.12 12.13
N ASN A 438 -31.81 -7.37 11.71
CA ASN A 438 -32.16 -8.50 12.56
C ASN A 438 -30.95 -9.40 12.89
N THR A 439 -29.89 -9.39 12.08
CA THR A 439 -28.74 -10.32 12.21
C THR A 439 -27.44 -9.65 12.63
N GLU A 440 -27.32 -8.31 12.53
CA GLU A 440 -26.07 -7.59 12.76
C GLU A 440 -26.23 -6.38 13.71
N ASP A 441 -25.10 -5.97 14.29
CA ASP A 441 -24.99 -4.74 15.08
C ASP A 441 -25.09 -3.48 14.18
N VAL A 442 -25.74 -2.44 14.70
CA VAL A 442 -26.13 -1.23 13.96
C VAL A 442 -24.90 -0.45 13.45
N GLY A 443 -23.73 -0.59 14.09
CA GLY A 443 -22.47 0.01 13.65
C GLY A 443 -21.95 -0.53 12.31
N ASN A 444 -22.08 -1.84 12.07
CA ASN A 444 -21.67 -2.46 10.80
C ASN A 444 -22.61 -2.05 9.65
N ILE A 445 -23.91 -1.89 9.96
CA ILE A 445 -24.91 -1.40 9.02
C ILE A 445 -24.67 0.08 8.69
N GLU A 446 -24.31 0.91 9.67
CA GLU A 446 -23.95 2.31 9.44
C GLU A 446 -22.69 2.44 8.57
N SER A 447 -21.66 1.63 8.83
CA SER A 447 -20.44 1.57 8.03
C SER A 447 -20.75 1.17 6.58
N ARG A 448 -21.58 0.14 6.35
CA ARG A 448 -22.00 -0.26 5.00
C ARG A 448 -22.83 0.82 4.27
N ILE A 449 -23.67 1.58 4.98
CA ILE A 449 -24.44 2.69 4.40
C ILE A 449 -23.55 3.90 4.11
N ASP A 450 -22.55 4.16 4.94
CA ASP A 450 -21.57 5.20 4.68
C ASP A 450 -20.65 4.78 3.54
N HIS A 451 -20.22 3.53 3.46
CA HIS A 451 -19.50 2.97 2.32
C HIS A 451 -20.35 2.99 1.04
N TYR A 452 -21.67 2.71 1.11
CA TYR A 452 -22.60 2.88 -0.01
C TYR A 452 -22.71 4.35 -0.47
N MET A 453 -22.52 5.32 0.42
CA MET A 453 -22.67 6.75 0.11
C MET A 453 -21.36 7.48 -0.16
N ASP A 454 -20.24 7.03 0.40
CA ASP A 454 -18.90 7.54 0.12
C ASP A 454 -18.39 7.02 -1.23
N ARG A 455 -18.95 5.90 -1.74
CA ARG A 455 -18.95 5.57 -3.18
C ARG A 455 -19.52 6.69 -4.07
N HIS A 456 -20.08 7.77 -3.53
CA HIS A 456 -20.67 8.85 -4.31
C HIS A 456 -20.15 10.26 -3.98
N LYS A 457 -19.13 10.38 -3.13
CA LYS A 457 -18.38 11.65 -2.96
C LYS A 457 -17.30 11.73 -4.02
N GLU A 458 -17.04 12.95 -4.53
CA GLU A 458 -16.10 13.28 -5.62
C GLU A 458 -15.02 12.22 -5.82
N VAL A 459 -15.40 11.24 -6.65
CA VAL A 459 -14.53 10.16 -7.09
C VAL A 459 -13.42 10.84 -7.88
N SER A 460 -12.18 10.41 -7.73
CA SER A 460 -11.16 10.79 -8.70
C SER A 460 -11.65 10.25 -10.05
N GLN A 461 -12.22 11.13 -10.87
CA GLN A 461 -12.85 10.71 -12.10
C GLN A 461 -11.73 10.27 -13.02
N LEU A 462 -11.73 8.99 -13.39
CA LEU A 462 -10.89 8.48 -14.45
C LEU A 462 -11.16 9.37 -15.67
N LYS A 463 -10.12 9.98 -16.24
CA LYS A 463 -10.26 10.82 -17.42
C LYS A 463 -10.63 9.92 -18.60
N ILE A 464 -11.91 9.89 -18.94
CA ILE A 464 -12.43 9.09 -20.05
C ILE A 464 -12.37 9.93 -21.33
N LYS A 465 -11.87 9.33 -22.40
CA LYS A 465 -12.02 9.88 -23.76
C LYS A 465 -13.27 9.25 -24.38
N LEU A 466 -14.31 10.05 -24.57
CA LEU A 466 -15.50 9.63 -25.31
C LEU A 466 -15.43 10.18 -26.74
N VAL A 467 -15.93 9.42 -27.71
CA VAL A 467 -16.10 9.88 -29.08
C VAL A 467 -17.28 10.86 -29.13
N ASP A 468 -17.08 12.04 -29.72
CA ASP A 468 -18.11 13.08 -29.79
C ASP A 468 -19.26 12.67 -30.73
N SER A 469 -20.47 12.91 -30.24
CA SER A 469 -21.73 12.77 -30.95
C SER A 469 -21.85 13.57 -32.26
N ASN A 470 -21.04 14.61 -32.46
CA ASN A 470 -21.10 15.43 -33.68
C ASN A 470 -20.45 14.76 -34.91
N GLU A 471 -19.72 13.65 -34.73
CA GLU A 471 -18.98 12.95 -35.79
C GLU A 471 -19.74 11.80 -36.45
N MET A 472 -21.02 11.57 -36.12
CA MET A 472 -21.84 10.38 -36.47
C MET A 472 -22.10 10.08 -37.96
N LYS A 473 -21.43 10.80 -38.88
CA LYS A 473 -21.58 10.65 -40.33
C LYS A 473 -20.24 10.54 -41.06
N GLU A 474 -19.12 10.58 -40.33
CA GLU A 474 -17.81 10.38 -40.94
C GLU A 474 -17.69 8.92 -41.40
N LYS A 475 -17.19 8.73 -42.62
CA LYS A 475 -16.91 7.39 -43.13
C LYS A 475 -15.54 6.96 -42.65
N PHE A 476 -15.41 5.70 -42.24
CA PHE A 476 -14.12 5.12 -41.89
C PHE A 476 -14.07 3.64 -42.22
N THR A 477 -12.86 3.12 -42.34
CA THR A 477 -12.60 1.75 -42.80
C THR A 477 -11.78 1.03 -41.74
N PHE A 478 -12.22 -0.17 -41.34
CA PHE A 478 -11.41 -1.04 -40.49
C PHE A 478 -10.26 -1.68 -41.28
N PRO A 479 -9.12 -1.97 -40.66
CA PRO A 479 -8.08 -2.81 -41.29
C PRO A 479 -8.64 -4.21 -41.59
N GLN A 480 -8.22 -4.78 -42.72
CA GLN A 480 -8.59 -6.14 -43.11
C GLN A 480 -7.41 -7.09 -42.83
N PHE A 481 -7.67 -8.15 -42.07
CA PHE A 481 -6.69 -9.20 -41.79
C PHE A 481 -7.17 -10.53 -42.36
N GLU A 482 -6.28 -11.27 -43.03
CA GLU A 482 -6.60 -12.60 -43.57
C GLU A 482 -6.87 -13.59 -42.43
N SER A 483 -6.04 -13.55 -41.38
CA SER A 483 -6.14 -14.36 -40.17
C SER A 483 -6.28 -13.44 -38.94
N PRO A 484 -7.50 -12.99 -38.61
CA PRO A 484 -7.73 -12.21 -37.40
C PRO A 484 -7.44 -13.09 -36.16
N LEU A 485 -6.80 -12.54 -35.14
CA LEU A 485 -6.60 -13.22 -33.86
C LEU A 485 -7.88 -13.18 -33.02
N VAL A 486 -8.59 -12.05 -33.05
CA VAL A 486 -9.83 -11.84 -32.29
C VAL A 486 -11.01 -11.51 -33.21
N SER A 487 -12.13 -12.19 -33.05
CA SER A 487 -13.41 -11.82 -33.66
C SER A 487 -14.27 -11.05 -32.67
N ILE A 488 -14.47 -9.75 -32.90
CA ILE A 488 -15.29 -8.88 -32.05
C ILE A 488 -16.74 -8.96 -32.54
N VAL A 489 -17.60 -9.59 -31.74
CA VAL A 489 -19.04 -9.74 -31.99
C VAL A 489 -19.79 -8.65 -31.22
N ILE A 490 -20.49 -7.79 -31.97
CA ILE A 490 -21.25 -6.66 -31.42
C ILE A 490 -22.74 -6.88 -31.66
N PRO A 491 -23.54 -7.26 -30.64
CA PRO A 491 -24.99 -7.32 -30.75
C PRO A 491 -25.60 -5.94 -30.86
N VAL A 492 -26.45 -5.75 -31.86
CA VAL A 492 -27.08 -4.46 -32.18
C VAL A 492 -28.59 -4.64 -32.37
N TYR A 493 -29.36 -3.72 -31.78
CA TYR A 493 -30.77 -3.52 -32.06
C TYR A 493 -31.11 -2.03 -31.92
N ASN A 494 -31.16 -1.33 -33.05
CA ASN A 494 -31.21 0.13 -33.15
C ASN A 494 -30.02 0.80 -32.40
N GLN A 495 -30.20 2.06 -31.99
CA GLN A 495 -29.22 2.89 -31.29
C GLN A 495 -27.96 3.15 -32.14
N TRP A 496 -28.17 3.61 -33.39
CA TRP A 496 -27.08 3.97 -34.31
C TRP A 496 -25.98 4.82 -33.67
N GLU A 497 -26.37 5.82 -32.89
CA GLU A 497 -25.45 6.75 -32.21
C GLU A 497 -24.41 6.04 -31.35
N TYR A 498 -24.86 5.07 -30.53
CA TYR A 498 -24.00 4.28 -29.66
C TYR A 498 -23.18 3.27 -30.46
N THR A 499 -23.80 2.61 -31.43
CA THR A 499 -23.13 1.65 -32.31
C THR A 499 -21.98 2.31 -33.08
N TYR A 500 -22.20 3.51 -33.63
CA TYR A 500 -21.17 4.30 -34.30
C TYR A 500 -20.05 4.70 -33.34
N SER A 501 -20.40 5.22 -32.15
CA SER A 501 -19.42 5.62 -31.12
C SER A 501 -18.55 4.43 -30.66
N CYS A 502 -19.16 3.27 -30.44
CA CYS A 502 -18.49 2.02 -30.10
C CYS A 502 -17.47 1.65 -31.19
N LEU A 503 -17.91 1.57 -32.46
CA LEU A 503 -17.04 1.21 -33.58
C LEU A 503 -15.89 2.21 -33.79
N LYS A 504 -16.17 3.51 -33.71
CA LYS A 504 -15.14 4.55 -33.81
C LYS A 504 -14.13 4.42 -32.65
N SER A 505 -14.59 4.14 -31.43
CA SER A 505 -13.69 3.93 -30.30
C SER A 505 -12.76 2.72 -30.48
N ILE A 506 -13.23 1.65 -31.12
CA ILE A 506 -12.38 0.49 -31.46
C ILE A 506 -11.28 0.92 -32.43
N THR A 507 -11.60 1.67 -33.47
CA THR A 507 -10.58 2.12 -34.45
C THR A 507 -9.51 3.01 -33.84
N LEU A 508 -9.87 3.83 -32.84
CA LEU A 508 -8.95 4.80 -32.24
C LEU A 508 -8.05 4.20 -31.16
N ASN A 509 -8.47 3.11 -30.53
CA ASN A 509 -7.85 2.61 -29.30
C ASN A 509 -7.30 1.18 -29.42
N THR A 510 -7.35 0.57 -30.61
CA THR A 510 -6.88 -0.81 -30.84
C THR A 510 -5.65 -0.80 -31.75
N GLU A 511 -4.49 -1.10 -31.17
CA GLU A 511 -3.21 -1.20 -31.86
C GLU A 511 -2.55 -2.56 -31.65
N GLY A 512 -1.75 -3.01 -32.62
CA GLY A 512 -0.88 -4.20 -32.50
C GLY A 512 -1.59 -5.56 -32.49
N ILE A 513 -2.92 -5.61 -32.58
CA ILE A 513 -3.71 -6.85 -32.58
C ILE A 513 -4.46 -6.98 -33.91
N ALA A 514 -4.42 -8.18 -34.53
CA ALA A 514 -5.23 -8.49 -35.70
C ALA A 514 -6.66 -8.86 -35.27
N TYR A 515 -7.67 -8.17 -35.77
CA TYR A 515 -9.07 -8.41 -35.38
C TYR A 515 -10.05 -8.26 -36.55
N GLU A 516 -11.25 -8.81 -36.40
CA GLU A 516 -12.37 -8.56 -37.29
C GLU A 516 -13.62 -8.10 -36.52
N ILE A 517 -14.51 -7.39 -37.19
CA ILE A 517 -15.75 -6.88 -36.62
C ILE A 517 -16.95 -7.64 -37.21
N ILE A 518 -17.76 -8.23 -36.33
CA ILE A 518 -19.00 -8.91 -36.66
C ILE A 518 -20.16 -8.19 -35.99
N ILE A 519 -21.00 -7.52 -36.78
CA ILE A 519 -22.21 -6.86 -36.31
C ILE A 519 -23.35 -7.87 -36.31
N ALA A 520 -23.80 -8.27 -35.13
CA ALA A 520 -24.97 -9.12 -34.95
C ALA A 520 -26.22 -8.25 -34.89
N ASP A 521 -26.80 -7.90 -36.03
CA ASP A 521 -27.93 -6.98 -36.12
C ASP A 521 -29.28 -7.73 -36.03
N ASP A 522 -29.99 -7.51 -34.92
CA ASP A 522 -31.26 -8.17 -34.58
C ASP A 522 -32.49 -7.50 -35.21
N MET A 523 -32.40 -7.19 -36.50
CA MET A 523 -33.43 -6.50 -37.29
C MET A 523 -33.67 -5.04 -36.86
N SER A 524 -32.60 -4.25 -36.78
CA SER A 524 -32.68 -2.79 -36.55
C SER A 524 -33.54 -2.08 -37.61
N THR A 525 -34.12 -0.96 -37.20
CA THR A 525 -35.02 -0.12 -38.01
C THR A 525 -34.56 1.33 -38.15
N ASP A 526 -33.51 1.72 -37.41
CA ASP A 526 -32.86 3.02 -37.51
C ASP A 526 -31.70 3.00 -38.53
N GLU A 527 -30.83 4.01 -38.49
CA GLU A 527 -29.73 4.18 -39.45
C GLU A 527 -28.73 3.00 -39.47
N THR A 528 -28.76 2.12 -38.46
CA THR A 528 -28.01 0.85 -38.45
C THR A 528 -28.28 0.00 -39.70
N ILE A 529 -29.46 0.14 -40.32
CA ILE A 529 -29.76 -0.56 -41.59
C ILE A 529 -28.73 -0.25 -42.68
N ASN A 530 -28.16 0.95 -42.66
CA ASN A 530 -27.22 1.51 -43.62
C ASN A 530 -25.77 1.49 -43.12
N ILE A 531 -25.45 0.73 -42.06
CA ILE A 531 -24.11 0.74 -41.43
C ILE A 531 -22.97 0.55 -42.45
N SER A 532 -23.12 -0.36 -43.42
CA SER A 532 -22.11 -0.64 -44.46
C SER A 532 -21.88 0.52 -45.43
N SER A 533 -22.75 1.54 -45.44
CA SER A 533 -22.54 2.75 -46.23
C SER A 533 -21.62 3.78 -45.56
N TYR A 534 -21.44 3.65 -44.24
CA TYR A 534 -20.58 4.50 -43.41
C TYR A 534 -19.28 3.80 -43.04
N ILE A 535 -19.33 2.49 -42.83
CA ILE A 535 -18.22 1.71 -42.24
C ILE A 535 -17.88 0.54 -43.16
N GLU A 536 -16.64 0.51 -43.64
CA GLU A 536 -16.11 -0.54 -44.50
C GLU A 536 -15.35 -1.61 -43.70
N ASN A 537 -15.18 -2.80 -44.30
CA ASN A 537 -14.49 -3.95 -43.73
C ASN A 537 -15.11 -4.50 -42.43
N ILE A 538 -16.44 -4.52 -42.36
CA ILE A 538 -17.22 -5.15 -41.29
C ILE A 538 -18.10 -6.28 -41.83
N HIS A 539 -18.42 -7.27 -40.99
CA HIS A 539 -19.31 -8.37 -41.33
C HIS A 539 -20.68 -8.18 -40.65
N VAL A 540 -21.71 -7.81 -41.42
CA VAL A 540 -23.06 -7.62 -40.89
C VAL A 540 -23.87 -8.92 -40.99
N VAL A 541 -24.33 -9.42 -39.85
CA VAL A 541 -25.17 -10.62 -39.71
C VAL A 541 -26.60 -10.16 -39.49
N ARG A 542 -27.38 -10.15 -40.57
CA ARG A 542 -28.82 -9.81 -40.56
C ARG A 542 -29.56 -10.88 -41.37
N ASP A 543 -30.24 -11.82 -40.70
CA ASP A 543 -30.83 -13.00 -41.33
C ASP A 543 -32.36 -12.94 -41.49
N GLY A 544 -32.97 -11.79 -41.24
CA GLY A 544 -34.41 -11.58 -41.39
C GLY A 544 -35.24 -11.96 -40.15
N VAL A 545 -34.62 -12.45 -39.08
CA VAL A 545 -35.32 -12.89 -37.85
C VAL A 545 -34.86 -12.07 -36.66
N ASN A 546 -35.80 -11.49 -35.90
CA ASN A 546 -35.51 -10.93 -34.58
C ASN A 546 -35.48 -12.08 -33.56
N ARG A 547 -34.28 -12.41 -33.07
CA ARG A 547 -33.98 -13.56 -32.20
C ARG A 547 -33.81 -13.14 -30.73
N GLY A 548 -33.64 -11.85 -30.46
CA GLY A 548 -33.22 -11.35 -29.16
C GLY A 548 -31.72 -11.55 -28.91
N PHE A 549 -31.20 -10.87 -27.89
CA PHE A 549 -29.78 -10.77 -27.57
C PHE A 549 -29.02 -12.11 -27.58
N LEU A 550 -29.39 -13.04 -26.70
CA LEU A 550 -28.65 -14.28 -26.48
C LEU A 550 -28.54 -15.12 -27.77
N LEU A 551 -29.67 -15.38 -28.41
CA LEU A 551 -29.73 -16.21 -29.63
C LEU A 551 -29.04 -15.53 -30.82
N ASN A 552 -29.09 -14.19 -30.89
CA ASN A 552 -28.39 -13.44 -31.92
C ASN A 552 -26.86 -13.49 -31.73
N CYS A 553 -26.36 -13.36 -30.49
CA CYS A 553 -24.95 -13.57 -30.18
C CYS A 553 -24.49 -14.98 -30.60
N ASN A 554 -25.23 -16.03 -30.23
CA ASN A 554 -24.92 -17.41 -30.63
C ASN A 554 -24.92 -17.60 -32.16
N ASN A 555 -25.83 -16.95 -32.88
CA ASN A 555 -25.89 -17.02 -34.33
C ASN A 555 -24.70 -16.31 -35.00
N ALA A 556 -24.34 -15.13 -34.51
CA ALA A 556 -23.23 -14.34 -35.06
C ALA A 556 -21.87 -14.97 -34.76
N ALA A 557 -21.67 -15.53 -33.56
CA ALA A 557 -20.44 -16.21 -33.17
C ALA A 557 -20.04 -17.37 -34.10
N LYS A 558 -21.00 -17.98 -34.82
CA LYS A 558 -20.72 -19.01 -35.84
C LYS A 558 -19.90 -18.51 -37.03
N ARG A 559 -19.79 -17.19 -37.20
CA ARG A 559 -19.03 -16.54 -38.28
C ARG A 559 -17.66 -16.06 -37.82
N ALA A 560 -17.34 -16.19 -36.53
CA ALA A 560 -16.04 -15.83 -35.99
C ALA A 560 -14.94 -16.72 -36.58
N ARG A 561 -13.84 -16.09 -37.02
CA ARG A 561 -12.65 -16.75 -37.57
C ARG A 561 -11.44 -16.69 -36.64
N GLY A 562 -11.47 -15.82 -35.63
CA GLY A 562 -10.38 -15.64 -34.69
C GLY A 562 -10.23 -16.78 -33.71
N GLU A 563 -9.04 -16.89 -33.12
CA GLU A 563 -8.74 -17.82 -32.03
C GLU A 563 -9.51 -17.46 -30.75
N TYR A 564 -9.89 -16.18 -30.62
CA TYR A 564 -10.70 -15.65 -29.55
C TYR A 564 -11.97 -14.99 -30.09
N ILE A 565 -13.08 -15.18 -29.37
CA ILE A 565 -14.33 -14.45 -29.58
C ILE A 565 -14.45 -13.40 -28.48
N PHE A 566 -14.62 -12.14 -28.87
CA PHE A 566 -14.89 -11.04 -27.96
C PHE A 566 -16.34 -10.56 -28.13
N PHE A 567 -17.17 -10.68 -27.10
CA PHE A 567 -18.50 -10.08 -27.06
C PHE A 567 -18.42 -8.68 -26.47
N LEU A 568 -18.81 -7.68 -27.27
CA LEU A 568 -18.81 -6.26 -26.88
C LEU A 568 -20.18 -5.64 -27.15
N ASN A 569 -20.85 -5.15 -26.12
CA ASN A 569 -22.14 -4.48 -26.32
C ASN A 569 -21.99 -3.18 -27.14
N ASN A 570 -23.02 -2.82 -27.91
CA ASN A 570 -23.01 -1.62 -28.74
C ASN A 570 -23.07 -0.30 -27.95
N ASP A 571 -23.52 -0.32 -26.69
CA ASP A 571 -23.54 0.82 -25.77
C ASP A 571 -22.25 0.92 -24.93
N THR A 572 -21.10 0.73 -25.59
CA THR A 572 -19.77 0.79 -24.98
C THR A 572 -18.83 1.76 -25.71
N ASN A 573 -17.78 2.18 -25.01
CA ASN A 573 -16.67 2.94 -25.57
C ASN A 573 -15.35 2.42 -24.99
N VAL A 574 -14.52 1.80 -25.82
CA VAL A 574 -13.28 1.14 -25.39
C VAL A 574 -12.16 2.17 -25.22
N GLN A 575 -11.29 1.98 -24.24
CA GLN A 575 -10.16 2.88 -23.97
C GLN A 575 -8.85 2.33 -24.56
N GLU A 576 -7.80 3.15 -24.55
CA GLU A 576 -6.49 2.86 -25.16
C GLU A 576 -5.93 1.50 -24.72
N ASN A 577 -5.45 0.70 -25.69
CA ASN A 577 -4.82 -0.61 -25.50
C ASN A 577 -5.69 -1.71 -24.84
N TRP A 578 -7.00 -1.48 -24.67
CA TRP A 578 -7.93 -2.40 -24.00
C TRP A 578 -7.77 -3.87 -24.48
N LEU A 579 -7.82 -4.11 -25.79
CA LEU A 579 -7.76 -5.44 -26.37
C LEU A 579 -6.38 -6.09 -26.21
N LYS A 580 -5.31 -5.30 -26.29
CA LYS A 580 -3.93 -5.79 -26.16
C LYS A 580 -3.71 -6.41 -24.79
N TYR A 581 -4.14 -5.74 -23.71
CA TYR A 581 -3.98 -6.28 -22.35
C TYR A 581 -4.68 -7.64 -22.19
N LEU A 582 -5.90 -7.77 -22.74
CA LEU A 582 -6.66 -9.02 -22.68
C LEU A 582 -5.98 -10.16 -23.43
N VAL A 583 -5.46 -9.87 -24.64
CA VAL A 583 -4.75 -10.84 -25.48
C VAL A 583 -3.43 -11.26 -24.82
N ASP A 584 -2.62 -10.30 -24.39
CA ASP A 584 -1.33 -10.57 -23.74
C ASP A 584 -1.53 -11.46 -22.49
N LEU A 585 -2.58 -11.22 -21.69
CA LEU A 585 -2.88 -12.02 -20.51
C LEU A 585 -3.27 -13.47 -20.85
N VAL A 586 -4.15 -13.68 -21.84
CA VAL A 586 -4.64 -15.03 -22.19
C VAL A 586 -3.59 -15.86 -22.95
N GLU A 587 -2.71 -15.21 -23.73
CA GLU A 587 -1.58 -15.85 -24.41
C GLU A 587 -0.50 -16.28 -23.41
N ASN A 588 -0.23 -15.47 -22.39
CA ASN A 588 0.77 -15.79 -21.36
C ASN A 588 0.31 -16.84 -20.34
N ASN A 589 -0.98 -17.18 -20.29
CA ASN A 589 -1.50 -18.20 -19.38
C ASN A 589 -2.59 -19.06 -20.03
N SER A 590 -2.19 -20.25 -20.47
CA SER A 590 -3.07 -21.24 -21.10
C SER A 590 -4.21 -21.76 -20.22
N LYS A 591 -4.14 -21.58 -18.89
CA LYS A 591 -5.23 -21.92 -17.96
C LYS A 591 -6.39 -20.93 -18.00
N ILE A 592 -6.21 -19.75 -18.57
CA ILE A 592 -7.29 -18.76 -18.72
C ILE A 592 -8.15 -19.14 -19.92
N GLY A 593 -9.42 -19.44 -19.67
CA GLY A 593 -10.40 -19.75 -20.72
C GLY A 593 -11.26 -18.54 -21.09
N MET A 594 -11.49 -17.65 -20.13
CA MET A 594 -12.30 -16.44 -20.30
C MET A 594 -11.67 -15.27 -19.54
N VAL A 595 -11.62 -14.11 -20.19
CA VAL A 595 -11.08 -12.87 -19.63
C VAL A 595 -12.01 -11.71 -19.96
N GLY A 596 -12.00 -10.64 -19.18
CA GLY A 596 -12.82 -9.48 -19.50
C GLY A 596 -12.35 -8.20 -18.82
N SER A 597 -12.98 -7.11 -19.25
CA SER A 597 -12.54 -5.75 -18.96
C SER A 597 -13.11 -5.20 -17.66
N LYS A 598 -12.39 -4.29 -17.01
CA LYS A 598 -12.96 -3.44 -15.96
C LYS A 598 -13.92 -2.43 -16.59
N LEU A 599 -15.14 -2.42 -16.09
CA LEU A 599 -16.19 -1.53 -16.60
C LEU A 599 -16.27 -0.25 -15.78
N VAL A 600 -16.38 0.88 -16.47
CA VAL A 600 -16.58 2.20 -15.86
C VAL A 600 -17.80 2.89 -16.47
N TYR A 601 -18.43 3.77 -15.68
CA TYR A 601 -19.47 4.65 -16.18
C TYR A 601 -18.88 5.81 -16.99
N PRO A 602 -19.67 6.45 -17.88
CA PRO A 602 -19.23 7.64 -18.61
C PRO A 602 -18.79 8.82 -17.73
N ASP A 603 -19.20 8.84 -16.45
CA ASP A 603 -18.82 9.85 -15.48
C ASP A 603 -17.53 9.50 -14.69
N GLY A 604 -16.82 8.45 -15.10
CA GLY A 604 -15.53 8.06 -14.52
C GLY A 604 -15.61 7.17 -13.28
N ARG A 605 -16.82 6.81 -12.82
CA ARG A 605 -16.98 5.92 -11.64
C ARG A 605 -16.90 4.45 -12.03
N LEU A 606 -16.47 3.60 -11.10
CA LEU A 606 -16.41 2.16 -11.32
C LEU A 606 -17.81 1.59 -11.54
N GLN A 607 -17.98 0.73 -12.54
CA GLN A 607 -19.21 -0.03 -12.74
C GLN A 607 -19.02 -1.48 -12.26
N GLU A 608 -17.90 -2.09 -12.62
CA GLU A 608 -17.57 -3.46 -12.27
C GLU A 608 -16.06 -3.70 -12.34
N ALA A 609 -15.49 -4.26 -11.27
CA ALA A 609 -14.14 -4.82 -11.22
C ALA A 609 -14.22 -6.31 -10.90
N GLY A 610 -14.95 -7.05 -11.74
CA GLY A 610 -15.31 -8.45 -11.54
C GLY A 610 -16.67 -8.65 -10.89
N GLY A 611 -17.30 -9.78 -11.20
CA GLY A 611 -18.56 -10.20 -10.62
C GLY A 611 -18.38 -11.20 -9.47
N ILE A 612 -19.21 -11.09 -8.43
CA ILE A 612 -19.34 -12.07 -7.34
C ILE A 612 -20.72 -12.73 -7.45
N ILE A 613 -20.76 -14.07 -7.39
CA ILE A 613 -21.99 -14.84 -7.23
C ILE A 613 -22.06 -15.35 -5.79
N TRP A 614 -23.20 -15.19 -5.14
CA TRP A 614 -23.43 -15.71 -3.80
C TRP A 614 -24.10 -17.08 -3.85
N ASN A 615 -24.06 -17.84 -2.75
CA ASN A 615 -24.66 -19.17 -2.67
C ASN A 615 -26.19 -19.18 -2.98
N ASP A 616 -26.87 -18.05 -2.80
CA ASP A 616 -28.28 -17.86 -3.18
C ASP A 616 -28.46 -17.49 -4.66
N ALA A 617 -27.44 -17.67 -5.49
CA ALA A 617 -27.33 -17.27 -6.90
C ALA A 617 -27.44 -15.76 -7.16
N SER A 618 -27.44 -14.89 -6.15
CA SER A 618 -27.46 -13.43 -6.43
C SER A 618 -26.10 -12.96 -6.93
N GLY A 619 -26.10 -12.05 -7.90
CA GLY A 619 -24.87 -11.46 -8.46
C GLY A 619 -24.60 -10.05 -7.95
N TRP A 620 -23.33 -9.73 -7.73
CA TRP A 620 -22.82 -8.39 -7.43
C TRP A 620 -21.77 -7.98 -8.46
N ASN A 621 -21.89 -6.77 -8.98
CA ASN A 621 -20.81 -6.11 -9.71
C ASN A 621 -19.88 -5.48 -8.66
N TYR A 622 -18.71 -6.08 -8.44
CA TYR A 622 -17.81 -5.67 -7.37
C TYR A 622 -17.29 -4.25 -7.62
N GLY A 623 -17.24 -3.44 -6.56
CA GLY A 623 -16.82 -2.04 -6.63
C GLY A 623 -17.82 -1.10 -7.32
N ARG A 624 -19.04 -1.55 -7.67
CA ARG A 624 -20.03 -0.70 -8.35
C ARG A 624 -20.21 0.65 -7.66
N LEU A 625 -20.08 1.70 -8.46
CA LEU A 625 -20.10 3.12 -8.14
C LEU A 625 -18.91 3.66 -7.35
N ASP A 626 -17.94 2.84 -6.97
CA ASP A 626 -16.77 3.26 -6.20
C ASP A 626 -15.71 3.99 -7.06
N ASP A 627 -14.62 4.41 -6.41
CA ASP A 627 -13.44 4.93 -7.09
C ASP A 627 -12.69 3.79 -7.82
N PRO A 628 -12.58 3.84 -9.15
CA PRO A 628 -11.91 2.80 -9.94
C PRO A 628 -10.38 2.73 -9.76
N SER A 629 -9.76 3.73 -9.12
CA SER A 629 -8.30 3.80 -8.90
C SER A 629 -7.82 3.07 -7.65
N LYS A 630 -8.74 2.59 -6.80
CA LYS A 630 -8.36 1.91 -5.56
C LYS A 630 -7.60 0.60 -5.82
N PRO A 631 -6.56 0.28 -5.03
CA PRO A 631 -5.78 -0.95 -5.14
C PRO A 631 -6.59 -2.23 -5.36
N GLU A 632 -7.69 -2.42 -4.61
CA GLU A 632 -8.51 -3.63 -4.67
C GLU A 632 -9.18 -3.92 -6.05
N TYR A 633 -9.14 -2.94 -6.96
CA TYR A 633 -9.72 -3.02 -8.30
C TYR A 633 -8.67 -3.02 -9.43
N ASN A 634 -7.38 -3.01 -9.10
CA ASN A 634 -6.30 -2.73 -10.06
C ASN A 634 -5.24 -3.84 -10.20
N TYR A 635 -5.51 -5.06 -9.71
CA TYR A 635 -4.68 -6.25 -9.94
C TYR A 635 -5.44 -7.34 -10.70
N VAL A 636 -4.70 -8.15 -11.47
CA VAL A 636 -5.24 -9.30 -12.21
C VAL A 636 -5.74 -10.36 -11.23
N LYS A 637 -6.98 -10.80 -11.39
CA LYS A 637 -7.59 -11.74 -10.43
C LYS A 637 -8.68 -12.62 -11.02
N GLU A 638 -8.81 -13.80 -10.45
CA GLU A 638 -9.92 -14.71 -10.74
C GLU A 638 -11.23 -14.15 -10.19
N VAL A 639 -12.33 -14.31 -10.92
CA VAL A 639 -13.65 -13.79 -10.53
C VAL A 639 -14.75 -14.81 -10.82
N ASP A 640 -15.92 -14.67 -10.19
CA ASP A 640 -17.03 -15.60 -10.39
C ASP A 640 -17.66 -15.43 -11.76
N PHE A 641 -17.74 -14.21 -12.27
CA PHE A 641 -18.16 -13.93 -13.63
C PHE A 641 -17.68 -12.54 -14.06
N ILE A 642 -17.84 -12.25 -15.35
CA ILE A 642 -17.63 -10.93 -15.92
C ILE A 642 -18.88 -10.60 -16.74
N SER A 643 -19.37 -9.38 -16.63
CA SER A 643 -20.57 -8.97 -17.36
C SER A 643 -20.38 -9.12 -18.87
N GLY A 644 -21.38 -9.68 -19.56
CA GLY A 644 -21.39 -9.87 -21.01
C GLY A 644 -21.27 -8.60 -21.86
N ALA A 645 -21.09 -7.43 -21.23
CA ALA A 645 -20.80 -6.17 -21.92
C ALA A 645 -19.42 -6.12 -22.57
N ALA A 646 -18.41 -6.81 -22.02
CA ALA A 646 -17.04 -6.80 -22.55
C ALA A 646 -16.25 -8.05 -22.09
N ILE A 647 -16.48 -9.19 -22.75
CA ILE A 647 -15.87 -10.48 -22.41
C ILE A 647 -15.21 -11.16 -23.61
N MET A 648 -14.08 -11.82 -23.38
CA MET A 648 -13.35 -12.62 -24.35
C MET A 648 -13.28 -14.07 -23.91
N ILE A 649 -13.45 -15.00 -24.85
CA ILE A 649 -13.36 -16.44 -24.62
C ILE A 649 -12.61 -17.10 -25.78
N ARG A 650 -11.87 -18.18 -25.48
CA ARG A 650 -11.26 -19.03 -26.51
C ARG A 650 -12.33 -19.60 -27.44
N THR A 651 -12.14 -19.49 -28.76
CA THR A 651 -13.10 -19.96 -29.76
C THR A 651 -13.36 -21.46 -29.65
N GLU A 652 -12.32 -22.26 -29.38
CA GLU A 652 -12.48 -23.71 -29.20
C GLU A 652 -13.28 -24.06 -27.94
N LEU A 653 -13.03 -23.36 -26.83
CA LEU A 653 -13.81 -23.54 -25.60
C LEU A 653 -15.27 -23.11 -25.76
N TRP A 654 -15.52 -22.02 -26.49
CA TRP A 654 -16.87 -21.59 -26.85
C TRP A 654 -17.64 -22.67 -27.64
N LYS A 655 -16.98 -23.31 -28.61
CA LYS A 655 -17.56 -24.41 -29.39
C LYS A 655 -17.83 -25.65 -28.53
N GLU A 656 -16.92 -25.97 -27.60
CA GLU A 656 -17.07 -27.10 -26.68
C GLU A 656 -18.26 -26.90 -25.73
N ILE A 657 -18.40 -25.70 -25.16
CA ILE A 657 -19.52 -25.34 -24.27
C ILE A 657 -20.86 -25.31 -25.05
N GLY A 658 -20.83 -24.94 -26.34
CA GLY A 658 -22.02 -24.81 -27.18
C GLY A 658 -22.63 -23.40 -27.21
N GLY A 659 -21.89 -22.40 -26.73
CA GLY A 659 -22.30 -21.00 -26.67
C GLY A 659 -23.10 -20.61 -25.42
N PHE A 660 -23.80 -19.47 -25.46
CA PHE A 660 -24.68 -19.06 -24.36
C PHE A 660 -25.85 -20.03 -24.22
N ASP A 661 -26.13 -20.45 -22.98
CA ASP A 661 -27.18 -21.44 -22.74
C ASP A 661 -28.59 -20.86 -22.95
N GLU A 662 -29.36 -21.49 -23.84
CA GLU A 662 -30.69 -21.04 -24.24
C GLU A 662 -31.73 -21.09 -23.10
N ARG A 663 -31.42 -21.73 -21.96
CA ARG A 663 -32.25 -21.66 -20.73
C ARG A 663 -32.43 -20.22 -20.23
N TYR A 664 -31.57 -19.29 -20.61
CA TYR A 664 -31.61 -17.89 -20.16
C TYR A 664 -32.20 -16.91 -21.18
N VAL A 665 -32.80 -17.41 -22.28
CA VAL A 665 -33.45 -16.55 -23.29
C VAL A 665 -34.52 -15.63 -22.64
N PRO A 666 -34.55 -14.33 -22.99
CA PRO A 666 -33.72 -13.66 -23.99
C PRO A 666 -32.38 -13.09 -23.49
N ALA A 667 -32.18 -12.92 -22.17
CA ALA A 667 -30.96 -12.40 -21.53
C ALA A 667 -31.01 -12.50 -19.98
N TYR A 668 -29.93 -12.08 -19.33
CA TYR A 668 -29.56 -12.20 -17.91
C TYR A 668 -29.24 -13.63 -17.44
N TYR A 669 -28.06 -13.77 -16.78
CA TYR A 669 -27.42 -15.01 -16.30
C TYR A 669 -26.70 -15.86 -17.36
N GLU A 670 -26.80 -15.51 -18.65
CA GLU A 670 -26.03 -16.18 -19.71
C GLU A 670 -24.51 -16.03 -19.55
N ASP A 671 -24.06 -14.86 -19.11
CA ASP A 671 -22.66 -14.53 -18.86
C ASP A 671 -22.14 -15.22 -17.58
N ALA A 672 -22.93 -15.20 -16.51
CA ALA A 672 -22.64 -15.95 -15.29
C ALA A 672 -22.59 -17.47 -15.54
N ASP A 673 -23.54 -18.02 -16.31
CA ASP A 673 -23.55 -19.45 -16.65
C ASP A 673 -22.35 -19.85 -17.51
N LEU A 674 -22.00 -19.03 -18.50
CA LEU A 674 -20.80 -19.24 -19.30
C LEU A 674 -19.55 -19.29 -18.41
N ALA A 675 -19.39 -18.36 -17.47
CA ALA A 675 -18.27 -18.36 -16.55
C ALA A 675 -18.21 -19.62 -15.66
N PHE A 676 -19.36 -20.15 -15.23
CA PHE A 676 -19.43 -21.41 -14.49
C PHE A 676 -19.10 -22.61 -15.38
N GLU A 677 -19.55 -22.65 -16.64
CA GLU A 677 -19.17 -23.71 -17.58
C GLU A 677 -17.67 -23.66 -17.90
N VAL A 678 -17.08 -22.48 -18.12
CA VAL A 678 -15.62 -22.32 -18.33
C VAL A 678 -14.85 -22.97 -17.18
N ARG A 679 -15.24 -22.68 -15.92
CA ARG A 679 -14.62 -23.31 -14.74
C ARG A 679 -14.85 -24.81 -14.65
N LYS A 680 -16.05 -25.28 -15.00
CA LYS A 680 -16.36 -26.72 -15.04
C LYS A 680 -15.50 -27.47 -16.07
N HIS A 681 -15.05 -26.80 -17.13
CA HIS A 681 -14.08 -27.34 -18.10
C HIS A 681 -12.62 -27.20 -17.66
N GLY A 682 -12.36 -26.78 -16.41
CA GLY A 682 -11.01 -26.71 -15.84
C GLY A 682 -10.25 -25.41 -16.14
N TYR A 683 -10.91 -24.41 -16.73
CA TYR A 683 -10.31 -23.12 -17.06
C TYR A 683 -10.63 -22.04 -16.02
N GLN A 684 -9.80 -20.99 -15.99
CA GLN A 684 -9.97 -19.81 -15.15
C GLN A 684 -10.80 -18.73 -15.86
N VAL A 685 -11.52 -17.94 -15.05
CA VAL A 685 -12.23 -16.73 -15.45
C VAL A 685 -11.55 -15.54 -14.76
N VAL A 686 -10.97 -14.61 -15.53
CA VAL A 686 -10.03 -13.61 -15.01
C VAL A 686 -10.42 -12.18 -15.42
N LEU A 687 -10.35 -11.24 -14.47
CA LEU A 687 -10.46 -9.81 -14.74
C LEU A 687 -9.10 -9.24 -15.12
N GLU A 688 -9.05 -8.50 -16.23
CA GLU A 688 -7.90 -7.67 -16.64
C GLU A 688 -8.21 -6.19 -16.36
N PRO A 689 -7.71 -5.60 -15.25
CA PRO A 689 -8.10 -4.26 -14.84
C PRO A 689 -7.50 -3.12 -15.67
N LYS A 690 -6.43 -3.35 -16.47
CA LYS A 690 -5.91 -2.36 -17.42
C LYS A 690 -6.75 -2.26 -18.68
N SER A 691 -7.47 -3.33 -19.04
CA SER A 691 -8.51 -3.24 -20.06
C SER A 691 -9.73 -2.49 -19.51
N ILE A 692 -9.85 -1.21 -19.87
CA ILE A 692 -10.94 -0.35 -19.43
C ILE A 692 -11.94 -0.16 -20.56
N VAL A 693 -13.21 -0.45 -20.26
CA VAL A 693 -14.33 -0.19 -21.18
C VAL A 693 -15.38 0.66 -20.47
N VAL A 694 -15.79 1.74 -21.11
CA VAL A 694 -16.91 2.57 -20.65
C VAL A 694 -18.18 1.92 -21.12
N HIS A 695 -19.18 1.77 -20.24
CA HIS A 695 -20.46 1.19 -20.59
C HIS A 695 -21.61 2.07 -20.08
N PHE A 696 -22.50 2.45 -20.99
CA PHE A 696 -23.52 3.47 -20.73
C PHE A 696 -24.76 2.95 -19.97
N GLU A 697 -24.89 1.63 -19.79
CA GLU A 697 -25.88 0.87 -19.00
C GLU A 697 -27.35 1.31 -19.11
N GLY A 698 -28.19 0.43 -19.68
CA GLY A 698 -29.65 0.59 -19.65
C GLY A 698 -30.22 1.35 -20.85
N ILE A 699 -29.39 1.59 -21.86
CA ILE A 699 -29.77 2.20 -23.14
C ILE A 699 -30.43 1.15 -24.05
N SER A 700 -29.88 -0.06 -24.11
CA SER A 700 -30.37 -1.13 -24.97
C SER A 700 -31.59 -1.87 -24.39
N HIS A 701 -31.76 -1.89 -23.05
CA HIS A 701 -32.77 -2.75 -22.38
C HIS A 701 -33.57 -2.09 -21.23
N GLY A 702 -33.40 -0.79 -20.96
CA GLY A 702 -34.13 -0.06 -19.90
C GLY A 702 -33.67 -0.37 -18.46
N THR A 703 -34.32 0.26 -17.47
CA THR A 703 -33.89 0.24 -16.04
C THR A 703 -34.89 -0.40 -15.07
N ASN A 704 -36.07 -0.83 -15.52
CA ASN A 704 -37.13 -1.37 -14.67
C ASN A 704 -37.05 -2.91 -14.57
N THR A 705 -36.94 -3.46 -13.35
CA THR A 705 -36.89 -4.92 -13.12
C THR A 705 -38.26 -5.58 -13.02
N PHE A 706 -39.36 -4.81 -13.06
CA PHE A 706 -40.73 -5.31 -12.98
C PHE A 706 -41.42 -5.44 -14.35
N THR A 707 -40.84 -4.90 -15.43
CA THR A 707 -41.36 -4.96 -16.80
C THR A 707 -40.19 -4.94 -17.80
N GLY A 708 -40.29 -5.67 -18.91
CA GLY A 708 -39.25 -5.72 -19.96
C GLY A 708 -38.20 -6.82 -19.74
N ILE A 709 -37.12 -6.79 -20.50
CA ILE A 709 -36.10 -7.86 -20.54
C ILE A 709 -35.45 -8.08 -19.15
N LYS A 710 -35.34 -7.05 -18.28
CA LYS A 710 -34.85 -7.16 -16.90
C LYS A 710 -35.72 -7.97 -15.94
N ALA A 711 -37.00 -8.24 -16.26
CA ALA A 711 -37.83 -9.14 -15.45
C ALA A 711 -37.33 -10.59 -15.51
N HIS A 712 -36.65 -10.96 -16.60
CA HIS A 712 -36.05 -12.29 -16.76
C HIS A 712 -34.92 -12.53 -15.76
N GLN A 713 -34.28 -11.50 -15.22
CA GLN A 713 -33.24 -11.65 -14.19
C GLN A 713 -33.74 -12.42 -12.95
N VAL A 714 -35.00 -12.22 -12.53
CA VAL A 714 -35.56 -12.93 -11.37
C VAL A 714 -35.84 -14.39 -11.71
N VAL A 715 -36.40 -14.67 -12.88
CA VAL A 715 -36.73 -16.03 -13.32
C VAL A 715 -35.47 -16.84 -13.62
N ASN A 716 -34.51 -16.23 -14.31
CA ASN A 716 -33.25 -16.83 -14.69
C ASN A 716 -32.33 -17.05 -13.48
N LYS A 717 -32.44 -16.22 -12.43
CA LYS A 717 -31.79 -16.49 -11.15
C LYS A 717 -32.18 -17.86 -10.58
N GLU A 718 -33.48 -18.18 -10.55
CA GLU A 718 -33.96 -19.46 -10.05
C GLU A 718 -33.45 -20.62 -10.94
N ARG A 719 -33.49 -20.44 -12.27
CA ARG A 719 -32.94 -21.44 -13.21
C ARG A 719 -31.44 -21.67 -13.03
N PHE A 720 -30.69 -20.61 -12.75
CA PHE A 720 -29.26 -20.66 -12.49
C PHE A 720 -28.98 -21.36 -11.16
N LEU A 721 -29.73 -21.00 -10.10
CA LEU A 721 -29.66 -21.65 -8.80
C LEU A 721 -29.94 -23.16 -8.93
N ASP A 722 -30.98 -23.54 -9.66
CA ASP A 722 -31.35 -24.94 -9.88
C ASP A 722 -30.23 -25.73 -10.60
N LYS A 723 -29.59 -25.14 -11.62
CA LYS A 723 -28.48 -25.80 -12.34
C LYS A 723 -27.23 -25.93 -11.49
N TRP A 724 -26.86 -24.88 -10.76
CA TRP A 724 -25.56 -24.76 -10.10
C TRP A 724 -25.61 -24.94 -8.59
N LYS A 725 -26.74 -25.45 -8.05
CA LYS A 725 -26.99 -25.54 -6.61
C LYS A 725 -25.81 -26.13 -5.82
N GLU A 726 -25.30 -27.28 -6.27
CA GLU A 726 -24.19 -27.97 -5.58
C GLU A 726 -22.90 -27.12 -5.57
N VAL A 727 -22.56 -26.50 -6.71
CA VAL A 727 -21.39 -25.62 -6.84
C VAL A 727 -21.56 -24.35 -5.98
N LEU A 728 -22.77 -23.80 -5.93
CA LEU A 728 -23.08 -22.62 -5.13
C LEU A 728 -23.00 -22.90 -3.62
N GLU A 729 -23.47 -24.06 -3.18
CA GLU A 729 -23.42 -24.49 -1.78
C GLU A 729 -21.99 -24.79 -1.31
N VAL A 730 -21.16 -25.38 -2.17
CA VAL A 730 -19.78 -25.75 -1.83
C VAL A 730 -18.80 -24.58 -1.96
N ASP A 731 -18.84 -23.82 -3.06
CA ASP A 731 -17.77 -22.89 -3.41
C ASP A 731 -18.06 -21.44 -3.02
N HIS A 732 -19.32 -21.05 -2.83
CA HIS A 732 -19.71 -19.65 -2.67
C HIS A 732 -20.18 -19.32 -1.25
N PHE A 733 -20.03 -18.06 -0.85
CA PHE A 733 -20.41 -17.59 0.49
C PHE A 733 -21.87 -17.15 0.54
N THR A 734 -22.39 -17.01 1.76
CA THR A 734 -23.65 -16.29 2.01
C THR A 734 -23.51 -14.84 1.55
N ASN A 735 -24.61 -14.29 1.01
CA ASN A 735 -24.63 -12.95 0.44
C ASN A 735 -24.01 -11.89 1.36
N ALA A 736 -22.99 -11.19 0.86
CA ALA A 736 -22.31 -10.08 1.51
C ALA A 736 -21.42 -10.44 2.71
N GLU A 737 -21.20 -11.72 2.97
CA GLU A 737 -20.24 -12.23 3.94
C GLU A 737 -18.90 -12.54 3.25
N HIS A 738 -17.80 -12.45 4.00
CA HIS A 738 -16.46 -12.77 3.49
C HIS A 738 -16.10 -12.14 2.14
N VAL A 739 -16.51 -10.87 1.91
CA VAL A 739 -16.28 -10.14 0.66
C VAL A 739 -14.80 -10.11 0.28
N PHE A 740 -13.91 -10.09 1.27
CA PHE A 740 -12.46 -10.16 1.08
C PHE A 740 -12.04 -11.38 0.26
N ASN A 741 -12.61 -12.57 0.56
CA ASN A 741 -12.30 -13.80 -0.19
C ASN A 741 -13.16 -13.96 -1.45
N ALA A 742 -14.40 -13.45 -1.41
CA ALA A 742 -15.34 -13.62 -2.50
C ALA A 742 -14.93 -12.84 -3.77
N ARG A 743 -14.33 -11.65 -3.60
CA ARG A 743 -14.00 -10.73 -4.71
C ARG A 743 -12.94 -11.23 -5.69
N ASP A 744 -12.15 -12.22 -5.29
CA ASP A 744 -10.99 -12.74 -6.03
C ASP A 744 -10.83 -14.27 -5.93
N ARG A 745 -11.90 -14.96 -5.51
CA ARG A 745 -11.96 -16.41 -5.33
C ARG A 745 -10.80 -16.96 -4.48
N SER A 746 -10.42 -16.25 -3.42
CA SER A 746 -9.34 -16.66 -2.51
C SER A 746 -9.82 -17.48 -1.30
N LYS A 747 -11.03 -18.05 -1.33
CA LYS A 747 -11.58 -18.89 -0.25
C LYS A 747 -10.64 -20.02 0.17
N ASP A 748 -10.11 -20.74 -0.81
CA ASP A 748 -9.26 -21.92 -0.60
C ASP A 748 -7.76 -21.60 -0.66
N LYS A 749 -7.39 -20.31 -0.76
CA LYS A 749 -6.01 -19.85 -0.83
C LYS A 749 -5.57 -19.33 0.53
N LYS A 750 -4.31 -19.58 0.89
CA LYS A 750 -3.70 -18.93 2.05
C LYS A 750 -3.25 -17.52 1.69
N THR A 751 -3.60 -16.55 2.53
CA THR A 751 -3.22 -15.14 2.33
C THR A 751 -1.90 -14.83 3.04
N ILE A 752 -0.95 -14.29 2.30
CA ILE A 752 0.32 -13.78 2.81
C ILE A 752 0.38 -12.26 2.64
N LEU A 753 0.62 -11.55 3.75
CA LEU A 753 0.87 -10.11 3.78
C LEU A 753 2.38 -9.88 3.79
N VAL A 754 2.93 -9.32 2.73
CA VAL A 754 4.35 -8.97 2.60
C VAL A 754 4.52 -7.47 2.81
N ILE A 755 5.42 -7.07 3.71
CA ILE A 755 5.68 -5.66 4.05
C ILE A 755 7.17 -5.35 3.86
N ASP A 756 7.46 -4.34 3.05
CA ASP A 756 8.80 -3.77 2.84
C ASP A 756 8.74 -2.23 2.84
N HIS A 757 9.87 -1.56 2.72
CA HIS A 757 9.97 -0.10 2.70
C HIS A 757 9.22 0.53 1.50
N TYR A 758 9.34 -0.06 0.31
CA TYR A 758 8.66 0.39 -0.91
C TYR A 758 8.54 -0.77 -1.91
N VAL A 759 7.73 -0.58 -2.96
CA VAL A 759 7.56 -1.57 -4.03
C VAL A 759 8.91 -1.93 -4.65
N PRO A 760 9.30 -3.22 -4.75
CA PRO A 760 10.65 -3.62 -5.11
C PRO A 760 11.07 -3.11 -6.49
N HIS A 761 12.12 -2.28 -6.52
CA HIS A 761 12.80 -1.86 -7.75
C HIS A 761 13.80 -2.96 -8.17
N PHE A 762 13.27 -4.05 -8.72
CA PHE A 762 13.99 -5.31 -8.90
C PHE A 762 15.20 -5.24 -9.86
N ASP A 763 15.31 -4.17 -10.66
CA ASP A 763 16.39 -3.89 -11.59
C ASP A 763 17.41 -2.87 -11.06
N LYS A 764 17.16 -2.24 -9.90
CA LYS A 764 18.00 -1.16 -9.34
C LYS A 764 18.88 -1.59 -8.17
N ASP A 765 18.43 -2.55 -7.36
CA ASP A 765 19.18 -3.05 -6.21
C ASP A 765 18.90 -4.52 -5.88
N ALA A 766 19.85 -5.15 -5.17
CA ALA A 766 19.80 -6.57 -4.87
C ALA A 766 18.66 -6.95 -3.90
N GLY A 767 18.30 -6.05 -2.97
CA GLY A 767 17.21 -6.27 -2.02
C GLY A 767 15.86 -6.26 -2.74
N GLY A 768 15.63 -5.25 -3.59
CA GLY A 768 14.46 -5.18 -4.47
C GLY A 768 14.33 -6.42 -5.35
N ARG A 769 15.43 -6.88 -5.97
CA ARG A 769 15.44 -8.10 -6.79
C ARG A 769 15.03 -9.34 -5.99
N CYS A 770 15.61 -9.51 -4.80
CA CYS A 770 15.27 -10.60 -3.90
C CYS A 770 13.78 -10.60 -3.55
N VAL A 771 13.24 -9.48 -3.07
CA VAL A 771 11.82 -9.37 -2.67
C VAL A 771 10.88 -9.67 -3.84
N PHE A 772 11.18 -9.16 -5.03
CA PHE A 772 10.41 -9.45 -6.25
C PHE A 772 10.40 -10.95 -6.59
N LEU A 773 11.55 -11.64 -6.50
CA LEU A 773 11.63 -13.07 -6.77
C LEU A 773 10.81 -13.89 -5.75
N TYR A 774 10.80 -13.50 -4.47
CA TYR A 774 9.96 -14.16 -3.47
C TYR A 774 8.48 -13.87 -3.65
N LEU A 775 8.09 -12.66 -4.02
CA LEU A 775 6.70 -12.34 -4.40
C LEU A 775 6.22 -13.20 -5.57
N LYS A 776 7.05 -13.34 -6.61
CA LYS A 776 6.81 -14.24 -7.74
C LYS A 776 6.66 -15.69 -7.27
N LEU A 777 7.56 -16.16 -6.41
CA LEU A 777 7.54 -17.52 -5.89
C LEU A 777 6.29 -17.79 -5.05
N PHE A 778 5.89 -16.87 -4.17
CA PHE A 778 4.67 -17.02 -3.37
C PHE A 778 3.44 -17.13 -4.27
N LYS A 779 3.37 -16.34 -5.35
CA LYS A 779 2.30 -16.44 -6.33
C LYS A 779 2.31 -17.81 -7.04
N GLN A 780 3.48 -18.29 -7.47
CA GLN A 780 3.64 -19.62 -8.09
C GLN A 780 3.29 -20.77 -7.14
N MET A 781 3.52 -20.61 -5.83
CA MET A 781 3.13 -21.57 -4.81
C MET A 781 1.61 -21.62 -4.59
N GLY A 782 0.84 -20.64 -5.08
CA GLY A 782 -0.62 -20.60 -4.97
C GLY A 782 -1.17 -19.65 -3.90
N PHE A 783 -0.31 -18.90 -3.21
CA PHE A 783 -0.76 -17.94 -2.20
C PHE A 783 -1.57 -16.80 -2.80
N HIS A 784 -2.51 -16.28 -2.01
CA HIS A 784 -3.07 -14.96 -2.21
C HIS A 784 -2.09 -13.93 -1.60
N VAL A 785 -1.39 -13.19 -2.47
CA VAL A 785 -0.28 -12.31 -2.05
C VAL A 785 -0.76 -10.86 -2.01
N ILE A 786 -0.59 -10.23 -0.86
CA ILE A 786 -0.82 -8.79 -0.65
C ILE A 786 0.51 -8.15 -0.27
N PHE A 787 0.90 -7.10 -0.98
CA PHE A 787 2.13 -6.35 -0.75
C PHE A 787 1.83 -4.94 -0.24
N VAL A 788 2.62 -4.48 0.73
CA VAL A 788 2.59 -3.10 1.24
C VAL A 788 4.00 -2.54 1.26
N GLY A 789 4.20 -1.42 0.57
CA GLY A 789 5.34 -0.55 0.78
C GLY A 789 5.02 0.47 1.87
N ASP A 790 5.87 0.62 2.89
CA ASP A 790 5.69 1.58 4.00
C ASP A 790 5.65 3.05 3.54
N ASN A 791 6.12 3.35 2.33
CA ASN A 791 5.94 4.67 1.70
C ASN A 791 4.55 4.89 1.07
N PHE A 792 3.74 3.83 0.95
CA PHE A 792 2.40 3.81 0.35
C PHE A 792 2.32 4.44 -1.05
N TYR A 793 3.44 4.51 -1.78
CA TYR A 793 3.48 5.16 -3.08
C TYR A 793 3.49 4.13 -4.21
N LYS A 794 2.72 4.43 -5.27
CA LYS A 794 2.59 3.61 -6.47
C LYS A 794 3.77 3.88 -7.42
N HIS A 795 4.93 3.27 -7.16
CA HIS A 795 6.12 3.40 -8.03
C HIS A 795 5.92 2.59 -9.32
N GLU A 796 5.83 3.28 -10.46
CA GLU A 796 5.68 2.64 -11.78
C GLU A 796 7.04 2.51 -12.50
N PRO A 797 7.27 1.45 -13.30
CA PRO A 797 6.31 0.40 -13.66
C PRO A 797 6.20 -0.74 -12.63
N TYR A 798 6.96 -0.68 -11.53
CA TYR A 798 7.10 -1.79 -10.58
C TYR A 798 5.77 -2.24 -9.96
N THR A 799 4.91 -1.30 -9.56
CA THR A 799 3.58 -1.65 -9.05
C THR A 799 2.73 -2.34 -10.11
N SER A 800 2.66 -1.77 -11.33
CA SER A 800 1.92 -2.39 -12.43
C SER A 800 2.40 -3.81 -12.71
N ILE A 801 3.71 -4.08 -12.65
CA ILE A 801 4.25 -5.43 -12.88
C ILE A 801 3.76 -6.42 -11.83
N LEU A 802 3.73 -6.03 -10.55
CA LEU A 802 3.18 -6.88 -9.48
C LEU A 802 1.66 -7.08 -9.66
N GLU A 803 0.93 -6.03 -10.02
CA GLU A 803 -0.51 -6.07 -10.26
C GLU A 803 -0.87 -7.03 -11.42
N GLU A 804 -0.09 -7.03 -12.51
CA GLU A 804 -0.24 -7.98 -13.65
C GLU A 804 0.03 -9.42 -13.24
N MET A 805 0.96 -9.64 -12.31
CA MET A 805 1.21 -10.97 -11.74
C MET A 805 0.07 -11.43 -10.81
N GLY A 806 -0.92 -10.56 -10.55
CA GLY A 806 -2.05 -10.80 -9.67
C GLY A 806 -1.70 -10.73 -8.19
N ILE A 807 -0.79 -9.80 -7.84
CA ILE A 807 -0.45 -9.42 -6.47
C ILE A 807 -1.19 -8.11 -6.15
N GLU A 808 -1.92 -8.08 -5.04
CA GLU A 808 -2.61 -6.86 -4.59
C GLU A 808 -1.60 -5.93 -3.89
N VAL A 809 -1.36 -4.73 -4.42
CA VAL A 809 -0.43 -3.75 -3.85
C VAL A 809 -1.19 -2.63 -3.17
N LEU A 810 -1.09 -2.50 -1.84
CA LEU A 810 -1.79 -1.44 -1.11
C LEU A 810 -0.99 -0.12 -1.15
N TYR A 811 -1.57 0.91 -1.76
CA TYR A 811 -0.96 2.24 -1.91
C TYR A 811 -1.99 3.37 -1.76
N GLY A 812 -1.51 4.60 -1.59
CA GLY A 812 -2.29 5.83 -1.52
C GLY A 812 -2.56 6.33 -0.10
N ASN A 813 -3.02 7.59 -0.03
CA ASN A 813 -3.21 8.32 1.23
C ASN A 813 -4.15 7.64 2.22
N TRP A 814 -5.14 6.91 1.72
CA TRP A 814 -6.06 6.20 2.60
C TRP A 814 -5.32 5.10 3.38
N TYR A 815 -4.57 4.25 2.68
CA TYR A 815 -3.80 3.18 3.32
C TYR A 815 -2.70 3.74 4.22
N GLN A 816 -2.01 4.81 3.81
CA GLN A 816 -1.02 5.47 4.68
C GLN A 816 -1.61 5.88 6.05
N LYS A 817 -2.85 6.36 6.08
CA LYS A 817 -3.52 6.80 7.31
C LYS A 817 -4.23 5.67 8.08
N HIS A 818 -4.57 4.58 7.38
CA HIS A 818 -5.48 3.55 7.88
C HIS A 818 -4.91 2.12 7.79
N ILE A 819 -3.62 1.94 7.54
CA ILE A 819 -3.03 0.60 7.38
C ILE A 819 -3.26 -0.29 8.62
N PHE A 820 -3.14 0.28 9.82
CA PHE A 820 -3.39 -0.48 11.05
C PHE A 820 -4.87 -0.78 11.26
N ASP A 821 -5.78 0.11 10.84
CA ASP A 821 -7.22 -0.18 10.80
C ASP A 821 -7.53 -1.29 9.79
N TRP A 822 -6.86 -1.28 8.64
CA TRP A 822 -6.99 -2.31 7.62
C TRP A 822 -6.52 -3.66 8.14
N ILE A 823 -5.35 -3.73 8.81
CA ILE A 823 -4.85 -4.95 9.45
C ILE A 823 -5.84 -5.42 10.52
N LYS A 824 -6.38 -4.51 11.33
CA LYS A 824 -7.38 -4.85 12.35
C LYS A 824 -8.66 -5.45 11.75
N ASN A 825 -9.11 -4.92 10.63
CA ASN A 825 -10.37 -5.35 9.99
C ASN A 825 -10.22 -6.60 9.14
N ASN A 826 -9.02 -6.87 8.61
CA ASN A 826 -8.76 -7.98 7.68
C ASN A 826 -7.81 -9.04 8.25
N GLY A 827 -7.28 -8.85 9.46
CA GLY A 827 -6.28 -9.73 10.07
C GLY A 827 -6.73 -11.17 10.24
N THR A 828 -8.04 -11.43 10.33
CA THR A 828 -8.61 -12.78 10.36
C THR A 828 -8.44 -13.57 9.06
N TYR A 829 -8.21 -12.89 7.93
CA TYR A 829 -7.95 -13.51 6.64
C TYR A 829 -6.46 -13.77 6.38
N LEU A 830 -5.58 -13.19 7.19
CA LEU A 830 -4.14 -13.31 7.05
C LEU A 830 -3.67 -14.61 7.70
N HIS A 831 -2.99 -15.43 6.91
CA HIS A 831 -2.40 -16.69 7.35
C HIS A 831 -0.90 -16.55 7.61
N TYR A 832 -0.26 -15.69 6.84
CA TYR A 832 1.18 -15.42 6.92
C TYR A 832 1.43 -13.91 6.87
N ALA A 833 2.40 -13.44 7.65
CA ALA A 833 2.94 -12.10 7.54
C ALA A 833 4.44 -12.18 7.32
N TYR A 834 4.94 -11.59 6.25
CA TYR A 834 6.34 -11.65 5.83
C TYR A 834 6.94 -10.24 5.91
N LEU A 835 7.68 -9.99 7.00
CA LEU A 835 8.19 -8.68 7.34
C LEU A 835 9.65 -8.56 6.91
N ILE A 836 9.96 -7.49 6.17
CA ILE A 836 11.28 -7.26 5.57
C ILE A 836 11.83 -5.94 6.11
N ARG A 837 13.15 -5.93 6.37
CA ARG A 837 13.93 -4.81 6.95
C ARG A 837 13.56 -4.45 8.38
N PRO A 838 14.56 -4.26 9.27
CA PRO A 838 14.29 -4.06 10.70
C PRO A 838 13.49 -2.78 11.01
N HIS A 839 13.89 -1.64 10.44
CA HIS A 839 13.25 -0.34 10.68
C HIS A 839 11.80 -0.23 10.18
N ILE A 840 11.40 -1.08 9.23
CA ILE A 840 10.01 -1.16 8.76
C ILE A 840 9.22 -2.15 9.60
N SER A 841 9.76 -3.38 9.75
CA SER A 841 9.10 -4.49 10.42
C SER A 841 8.63 -4.15 11.83
N ILE A 842 9.43 -3.36 12.57
CA ILE A 842 9.15 -2.98 13.95
C ILE A 842 7.85 -2.18 14.11
N LYS A 843 7.46 -1.42 13.08
CA LYS A 843 6.22 -0.61 13.07
C LYS A 843 4.96 -1.47 13.02
N TYR A 844 5.03 -2.66 12.42
CA TYR A 844 3.87 -3.47 12.06
C TYR A 844 3.65 -4.69 12.97
N ILE A 845 4.73 -5.26 13.49
CA ILE A 845 4.71 -6.58 14.13
C ILE A 845 3.71 -6.68 15.30
N GLU A 846 3.62 -5.66 16.15
CA GLU A 846 2.68 -5.64 17.28
C GLU A 846 1.22 -5.69 16.82
N THR A 847 0.85 -4.84 15.85
CA THR A 847 -0.52 -4.77 15.33
C THR A 847 -0.91 -6.09 14.66
N ILE A 848 -0.02 -6.68 13.87
CA ILE A 848 -0.26 -7.96 13.19
C ILE A 848 -0.50 -9.06 14.22
N LYS A 849 0.37 -9.20 15.23
CA LYS A 849 0.21 -10.23 16.26
C LYS A 849 -1.04 -10.04 17.11
N LYS A 850 -1.44 -8.78 17.34
CA LYS A 850 -2.63 -8.45 18.14
C LYS A 850 -3.94 -8.72 17.39
N HIS A 851 -3.95 -8.56 16.07
CA HIS A 851 -5.18 -8.55 15.29
C HIS A 851 -5.28 -9.63 14.20
N SER A 852 -4.29 -10.51 14.10
CA SER A 852 -4.30 -11.67 13.21
C SER A 852 -3.80 -12.91 13.93
N ASN A 853 -4.13 -14.08 13.37
CA ASN A 853 -3.52 -15.36 13.74
C ASN A 853 -2.43 -15.75 12.74
N ALA A 854 -1.89 -14.79 11.99
CA ALA A 854 -0.90 -15.05 10.96
C ALA A 854 0.40 -15.52 11.60
N LYS A 855 1.03 -16.54 11.01
CA LYS A 855 2.41 -16.91 11.35
C LYS A 855 3.35 -15.83 10.81
N VAL A 856 4.13 -15.23 11.69
CA VAL A 856 4.96 -14.05 11.39
C VAL A 856 6.39 -14.48 11.07
N PHE A 857 6.84 -14.11 9.88
CA PHE A 857 8.20 -14.31 9.39
C PHE A 857 8.92 -12.98 9.40
N PHE A 858 10.18 -12.98 9.85
CA PHE A 858 11.10 -11.89 9.57
C PHE A 858 12.16 -12.34 8.60
N PHE A 859 12.33 -11.55 7.55
CA PHE A 859 13.35 -11.76 6.54
C PHE A 859 14.54 -10.82 6.76
N GLY A 860 15.58 -11.35 7.40
CA GLY A 860 16.87 -10.68 7.56
C GLY A 860 17.70 -10.83 6.29
N THR A 861 17.50 -9.93 5.32
CA THR A 861 18.28 -9.89 4.07
C THR A 861 19.79 -9.75 4.32
N ASP A 862 20.15 -9.08 5.40
CA ASP A 862 21.45 -9.11 6.05
C ASP A 862 21.28 -8.71 7.52
N LEU A 863 22.29 -9.00 8.35
CA LEU A 863 22.32 -8.58 9.75
C LEU A 863 22.97 -7.20 9.82
N HIS A 864 22.16 -6.17 10.08
CA HIS A 864 22.62 -4.77 10.06
C HIS A 864 23.68 -4.53 11.13
N TYR A 865 23.49 -5.06 12.34
CA TYR A 865 24.48 -4.92 13.41
C TYR A 865 25.84 -5.51 13.01
N VAL A 866 25.88 -6.65 12.32
CA VAL A 866 27.14 -7.28 11.87
C VAL A 866 27.84 -6.41 10.83
N ARG A 867 27.07 -5.87 9.87
CA ARG A 867 27.62 -5.01 8.81
C ARG A 867 28.28 -3.75 9.38
N GLU A 868 27.58 -3.05 10.28
CA GLU A 868 28.09 -1.81 10.86
C GLU A 868 29.25 -2.08 11.84
N LEU A 869 29.23 -3.20 12.57
CA LEU A 869 30.37 -3.61 13.41
C LEU A 869 31.65 -3.82 12.58
N ARG A 870 31.54 -4.50 11.43
CA ARG A 870 32.69 -4.69 10.52
C ARG A 870 33.16 -3.39 9.88
N ASN A 871 32.24 -2.49 9.57
CA ASN A 871 32.58 -1.16 9.09
C ASN A 871 33.38 -0.39 10.15
N TYR A 872 32.98 -0.46 11.42
CA TYR A 872 33.79 0.03 12.54
C TYR A 872 35.15 -0.67 12.63
N GLU A 873 35.21 -2.00 12.49
CA GLU A 873 36.48 -2.74 12.56
C GLU A 873 37.48 -2.28 11.49
N LEU A 874 36.99 -1.93 10.28
CA LEU A 874 37.80 -1.45 9.17
C LEU A 874 38.17 0.04 9.31
N THR A 875 37.20 0.90 9.58
CA THR A 875 37.37 2.38 9.54
C THR A 875 37.80 2.97 10.88
N LYS A 876 37.53 2.27 11.99
CA LYS A 876 37.62 2.75 13.38
C LYS A 876 36.75 3.96 13.68
N ASP A 877 35.66 4.15 12.92
CA ASP A 877 34.67 5.21 13.13
C ASP A 877 33.66 4.83 14.23
N GLU A 878 33.76 5.47 15.40
CA GLU A 878 32.90 5.21 16.57
C GLU A 878 31.40 5.40 16.31
N GLU A 879 31.00 6.20 15.31
CA GLU A 879 29.58 6.30 14.93
C GLU A 879 29.03 4.99 14.36
N MET A 880 29.86 4.23 13.63
CA MET A 880 29.46 2.91 13.10
C MET A 880 29.27 1.88 14.22
N LYS A 881 30.04 2.01 15.31
CA LYS A 881 29.85 1.17 16.50
C LYS A 881 28.52 1.46 17.20
N LYS A 882 28.18 2.74 17.40
CA LYS A 882 26.86 3.13 17.94
C LYS A 882 25.72 2.63 17.05
N MET A 883 25.89 2.76 15.73
CA MET A 883 24.90 2.28 14.76
C MET A 883 24.74 0.74 14.83
N SER A 884 25.83 0.00 15.05
CA SER A 884 25.78 -1.44 15.29
C SER A 884 24.97 -1.78 16.56
N GLU A 885 25.17 -1.07 17.66
CA GLU A 885 24.44 -1.29 18.92
C GLU A 885 22.95 -1.00 18.74
N TYR A 886 22.62 0.09 18.04
CA TYR A 886 21.26 0.48 17.68
C TYR A 886 20.53 -0.60 16.86
N TRP A 887 21.15 -1.07 15.77
CA TRP A 887 20.54 -2.12 14.94
C TRP A 887 20.38 -3.43 15.70
N ARG A 888 21.33 -3.76 16.59
CA ARG A 888 21.25 -4.97 17.39
C ARG A 888 20.00 -4.97 18.28
N GLU A 889 19.67 -3.85 18.90
CA GLU A 889 18.46 -3.74 19.73
C GLU A 889 17.19 -4.03 18.92
N ILE A 890 17.03 -3.37 17.77
CA ILE A 890 15.85 -3.52 16.91
C ILE A 890 15.75 -4.95 16.35
N GLU A 891 16.85 -5.50 15.83
CA GLU A 891 16.87 -6.83 15.22
C GLU A 891 16.53 -7.90 16.27
N PHE A 892 17.08 -7.83 17.48
CA PHE A 892 16.76 -8.79 18.55
C PHE A 892 15.34 -8.66 19.08
N GLU A 893 14.79 -7.44 19.14
CA GLU A 893 13.38 -7.26 19.46
C GLU A 893 12.48 -7.98 18.43
N LEU A 894 12.78 -7.84 17.14
CA LEU A 894 12.07 -8.53 16.06
C LEU A 894 12.22 -10.05 16.15
N PHE A 895 13.44 -10.55 16.37
CA PHE A 895 13.70 -11.98 16.55
C PHE A 895 12.86 -12.56 17.70
N SER A 896 12.72 -11.83 18.81
CA SER A 896 11.92 -12.28 19.96
C SER A 896 10.42 -12.39 19.64
N LYS A 897 9.92 -11.51 18.75
CA LYS A 897 8.50 -11.37 18.43
C LYS A 897 8.05 -12.21 17.23
N THR A 898 8.95 -12.67 16.38
CA THR A 898 8.64 -13.45 15.17
C THR A 898 8.46 -14.94 15.48
N ASP A 899 7.84 -15.68 14.55
CA ASP A 899 7.67 -17.13 14.63
C ASP A 899 8.78 -17.88 13.90
N VAL A 900 9.28 -17.34 12.79
CA VAL A 900 10.36 -17.91 11.97
C VAL A 900 11.26 -16.80 11.45
N ILE A 901 12.56 -17.04 11.46
CA ILE A 901 13.56 -16.11 10.93
C ILE A 901 14.14 -16.72 9.65
N HIS A 902 14.00 -15.98 8.55
CA HIS A 902 14.66 -16.31 7.29
C HIS A 902 15.90 -15.42 7.13
N VAL A 903 17.01 -16.04 6.76
CA VAL A 903 18.27 -15.37 6.42
C VAL A 903 18.81 -15.92 5.10
N VAL A 904 19.66 -15.14 4.43
CA VAL A 904 20.24 -15.48 3.14
C VAL A 904 21.74 -15.75 3.29
N GLY A 905 22.07 -16.99 3.63
CA GLY A 905 23.45 -17.42 3.82
C GLY A 905 23.65 -18.32 5.03
N SER A 906 24.59 -19.25 4.90
CA SER A 906 24.98 -20.15 6.00
C SER A 906 25.72 -19.41 7.12
N TYR A 907 26.32 -18.25 6.82
CA TYR A 907 27.02 -17.43 7.80
C TYR A 907 26.04 -16.79 8.79
N GLU A 908 25.03 -16.08 8.30
CA GLU A 908 23.99 -15.44 9.11
C GLU A 908 23.24 -16.48 9.94
N GLU A 909 22.94 -17.65 9.36
CA GLU A 909 22.32 -18.76 10.07
C GLU A 909 23.18 -19.21 11.27
N ARG A 910 24.50 -19.39 11.08
CA ARG A 910 25.42 -19.74 12.19
C ARG A 910 25.50 -18.64 13.25
N VAL A 911 25.61 -17.38 12.85
CA VAL A 911 25.67 -16.24 13.78
C VAL A 911 24.43 -16.20 14.67
N LEU A 912 23.24 -16.34 14.10
CA LEU A 912 22.00 -16.34 14.88
C LEU A 912 21.83 -17.58 15.76
N GLN A 913 22.38 -18.73 15.34
CA GLN A 913 22.40 -19.94 16.17
C GLN A 913 23.31 -19.78 17.39
N GLU A 914 24.47 -19.12 17.25
CA GLU A 914 25.40 -18.84 18.34
C GLU A 914 24.81 -17.88 19.39
N GLU A 915 23.93 -16.97 18.98
CA GLU A 915 23.19 -16.05 19.85
C GLU A 915 22.06 -16.75 20.65
N ASN A 916 21.89 -18.08 20.52
CA ASN A 916 20.91 -18.91 21.23
C ASN A 916 19.45 -18.44 21.08
N ILE A 917 19.09 -17.94 19.89
CA ILE A 917 17.72 -17.54 19.59
C ILE A 917 16.82 -18.78 19.55
N ASN A 918 15.86 -18.87 20.47
CA ASN A 918 14.91 -19.99 20.56
C ASN A 918 13.78 -19.89 19.53
N LYS A 919 14.13 -19.79 18.24
CA LYS A 919 13.23 -19.70 17.10
C LYS A 919 13.78 -20.52 15.92
N PRO A 920 12.92 -21.06 15.04
CA PRO A 920 13.37 -21.62 13.78
C PRO A 920 14.09 -20.57 12.93
N ILE A 921 15.34 -20.85 12.60
CA ILE A 921 16.14 -20.09 11.62
C ILE A 921 16.23 -20.94 10.35
N ARG A 922 16.03 -20.31 9.18
CA ARG A 922 16.14 -20.97 7.87
C ARG A 922 17.08 -20.17 6.98
N ASN A 923 18.11 -20.84 6.46
CA ASN A 923 18.85 -20.36 5.31
C ASN A 923 18.00 -20.57 4.03
N ILE A 924 17.67 -19.46 3.37
CA ILE A 924 16.93 -19.43 2.11
C ILE A 924 17.79 -18.81 1.00
N PRO A 925 17.58 -19.16 -0.28
CA PRO A 925 18.36 -18.59 -1.38
C PRO A 925 18.17 -17.08 -1.50
N LEU A 926 19.24 -16.31 -1.76
CA LEU A 926 19.12 -14.87 -2.03
C LEU A 926 18.35 -14.62 -3.34
N TYR A 927 18.76 -15.29 -4.42
CA TYR A 927 18.08 -15.27 -5.71
C TYR A 927 17.53 -16.65 -6.03
N ILE A 928 16.47 -16.64 -6.85
CA ILE A 928 15.73 -17.81 -7.28
C ILE A 928 15.81 -17.84 -8.80
N TYR A 929 16.55 -18.81 -9.33
CA TYR A 929 16.76 -18.99 -10.76
C TYR A 929 15.88 -20.11 -11.31
N ASP A 930 15.48 -19.94 -12.56
CA ASP A 930 14.75 -20.95 -13.32
C ASP A 930 15.73 -21.80 -14.14
N GLU A 931 15.54 -23.11 -14.14
CA GLU A 931 16.43 -24.04 -14.85
C GLU A 931 16.35 -23.81 -16.36
N ASP A 932 15.17 -23.43 -16.86
CA ASP A 932 14.91 -23.17 -18.27
C ASP A 932 15.68 -21.94 -18.81
N GLN A 933 16.22 -21.10 -17.93
CA GLN A 933 17.02 -19.93 -18.31
C GLN A 933 18.50 -20.28 -18.56
N PHE A 934 18.96 -21.47 -18.14
CA PHE A 934 20.33 -21.93 -18.40
C PHE A 934 20.47 -22.41 -19.85
N GLY A 935 20.78 -21.48 -20.76
CA GLY A 935 20.99 -21.81 -22.17
C GLY A 935 21.08 -20.61 -23.13
N ALA A 936 20.76 -19.41 -22.66
CA ALA A 936 20.80 -18.18 -23.46
C ALA A 936 22.22 -17.57 -23.63
N VAL A 937 23.26 -18.20 -23.07
CA VAL A 937 24.63 -17.66 -22.97
C VAL A 937 25.54 -18.35 -24.00
N SER A 938 26.27 -17.58 -24.83
CA SER A 938 27.28 -18.14 -25.75
C SER A 938 28.47 -18.69 -24.96
N ASN A 939 28.73 -19.99 -25.09
CA ASN A 939 29.72 -20.71 -24.26
C ASN A 939 31.17 -20.68 -24.79
N LYS A 940 31.51 -19.85 -25.77
CA LYS A 940 32.86 -19.89 -26.36
C LYS A 940 33.83 -18.94 -25.69
N PHE A 941 34.81 -19.50 -24.99
CA PHE A 941 35.93 -18.77 -24.39
C PHE A 941 36.66 -17.86 -25.39
N SER A 942 36.80 -18.30 -26.64
CA SER A 942 37.52 -17.56 -27.70
C SER A 942 36.85 -16.27 -28.16
N GLU A 943 35.55 -16.11 -27.93
CA GLU A 943 34.76 -14.95 -28.36
C GLU A 943 34.68 -13.86 -27.27
N ARG A 944 35.28 -14.11 -26.10
CA ARG A 944 35.18 -13.28 -24.89
C ARG A 944 36.46 -12.50 -24.62
N GLU A 945 36.32 -11.32 -24.01
CA GLU A 945 37.45 -10.46 -23.61
C GLU A 945 37.11 -9.57 -22.42
N GLY A 946 38.14 -9.16 -21.67
CA GLY A 946 37.99 -8.21 -20.58
C GLY A 946 37.46 -8.81 -19.28
N ILE A 947 37.32 -7.93 -18.30
CA ILE A 947 36.82 -8.22 -16.96
C ILE A 947 35.66 -7.29 -16.58
N LEU A 948 34.78 -7.76 -15.69
CA LEU A 948 33.57 -7.06 -15.28
C LEU A 948 33.50 -6.90 -13.75
N PHE A 949 33.03 -5.74 -13.30
CA PHE A 949 32.52 -5.52 -11.95
C PHE A 949 31.10 -4.98 -12.04
N VAL A 950 30.18 -5.60 -11.30
CA VAL A 950 28.78 -5.18 -11.20
C VAL A 950 28.48 -4.70 -9.78
N GLY A 951 27.88 -3.53 -9.62
CA GLY A 951 27.33 -3.10 -8.32
C GLY A 951 26.86 -1.66 -8.27
N GLY A 952 25.74 -1.42 -7.57
CA GLY A 952 25.24 -0.07 -7.31
C GLY A 952 26.15 0.71 -6.34
N PHE A 953 26.50 1.93 -6.70
CA PHE A 953 27.47 2.76 -5.96
C PHE A 953 26.84 3.62 -4.86
N GLY A 954 25.54 3.46 -4.62
CA GLY A 954 24.91 3.90 -3.36
C GLY A 954 25.33 3.07 -2.14
N HIS A 955 25.95 1.89 -2.37
CA HIS A 955 26.42 0.99 -1.31
C HIS A 955 27.94 1.10 -1.14
N LYS A 956 28.38 1.64 0.01
CA LYS A 956 29.80 1.96 0.29
C LYS A 956 30.81 0.83 -0.01
N PRO A 957 30.55 -0.45 0.34
CA PRO A 957 31.44 -1.56 -0.02
C PRO A 957 31.81 -1.65 -1.51
N ASN A 958 30.90 -1.28 -2.43
CA ASN A 958 31.17 -1.37 -3.86
C ASN A 958 32.17 -0.30 -4.32
N GLN A 959 32.02 0.93 -3.82
CA GLN A 959 32.95 2.02 -4.10
C GLN A 959 34.36 1.69 -3.59
N ASP A 960 34.44 1.22 -2.34
CA ASP A 960 35.69 0.83 -1.70
C ASP A 960 36.45 -0.27 -2.47
N ALA A 961 35.71 -1.27 -2.95
CA ALA A 961 36.25 -2.39 -3.72
C ALA A 961 36.84 -1.95 -5.06
N VAL A 962 36.10 -1.15 -5.83
CA VAL A 962 36.57 -0.67 -7.15
C VAL A 962 37.79 0.23 -7.01
N LEU A 963 37.76 1.19 -6.06
CA LEU A 963 38.88 2.09 -5.84
C LEU A 963 40.15 1.35 -5.42
N TRP A 964 40.02 0.36 -4.53
CA TRP A 964 41.16 -0.47 -4.13
C TRP A 964 41.68 -1.31 -5.31
N PHE A 965 40.80 -1.98 -6.03
CA PHE A 965 41.17 -2.85 -7.14
C PHE A 965 41.87 -2.10 -8.27
N VAL A 966 41.32 -0.96 -8.69
CA VAL A 966 41.92 -0.12 -9.75
C VAL A 966 43.27 0.45 -9.32
N LYS A 967 43.44 0.76 -8.03
CA LYS A 967 44.68 1.35 -7.53
C LYS A 967 45.81 0.33 -7.38
N TYR A 968 45.51 -0.87 -6.89
CA TYR A 968 46.55 -1.79 -6.44
C TYR A 968 46.64 -3.10 -7.24
N VAL A 969 45.55 -3.55 -7.86
CA VAL A 969 45.49 -4.86 -8.56
C VAL A 969 45.50 -4.70 -10.07
N PHE A 970 44.59 -3.89 -10.62
CA PHE A 970 44.42 -3.72 -12.07
C PHE A 970 45.70 -3.32 -12.82
N PRO A 971 46.58 -2.44 -12.30
CA PRO A 971 47.83 -2.11 -12.97
C PRO A 971 48.75 -3.32 -13.19
N GLN A 972 48.69 -4.34 -12.31
CA GLN A 972 49.46 -5.56 -12.46
C GLN A 972 48.90 -6.44 -13.59
N PHE A 973 47.58 -6.43 -13.83
CA PHE A 973 46.97 -7.19 -14.93
C PHE A 973 47.41 -6.62 -16.29
N LEU A 974 47.55 -5.30 -16.38
CA LEU A 974 48.00 -4.61 -17.59
C LEU A 974 49.47 -4.91 -17.96
N LEU A 975 50.29 -5.42 -17.01
CA LEU A 975 51.66 -5.86 -17.33
C LEU A 975 51.68 -7.09 -18.24
N GLU A 976 50.70 -7.99 -18.08
CA GLU A 976 50.58 -9.21 -18.88
C GLU A 976 49.60 -9.03 -20.06
N TYR A 977 48.53 -8.25 -19.87
CA TYR A 977 47.51 -7.96 -20.89
C TYR A 977 47.31 -6.45 -21.06
N PRO A 978 48.15 -5.75 -21.86
CA PRO A 978 48.09 -4.30 -22.02
C PRO A 978 46.76 -3.76 -22.58
N ASP A 979 46.08 -4.56 -23.40
CA ASP A 979 44.81 -4.22 -24.04
C ASP A 979 43.58 -4.70 -23.23
N LEU A 980 43.76 -5.09 -21.96
CA LEU A 980 42.66 -5.59 -21.13
C LEU A 980 41.64 -4.49 -20.84
N ASN A 981 40.37 -4.78 -21.12
CA ASN A 981 39.25 -3.90 -20.77
C ASN A 981 38.65 -4.27 -19.42
N PHE A 982 38.38 -3.26 -18.59
CA PHE A 982 37.63 -3.39 -17.35
C PHE A 982 36.32 -2.60 -17.43
N TYR A 983 35.21 -3.34 -17.41
CA TYR A 983 33.86 -2.78 -17.42
C TYR A 983 33.32 -2.66 -16.00
N ILE A 984 32.87 -1.46 -15.64
CA ILE A 984 32.26 -1.16 -14.35
C ILE A 984 30.80 -0.76 -14.59
N VAL A 985 29.88 -1.64 -14.19
CA VAL A 985 28.44 -1.53 -14.44
C VAL A 985 27.69 -1.39 -13.12
N GLY A 986 26.75 -0.44 -13.03
CA GLY A 986 25.94 -0.23 -11.84
C GLY A 986 25.42 1.20 -11.70
N SER A 987 24.29 1.33 -10.99
CA SER A 987 23.61 2.61 -10.74
C SER A 987 24.39 3.54 -9.81
N ASN A 988 24.15 4.85 -9.97
CA ASN A 988 24.61 5.93 -9.09
C ASN A 988 26.13 6.03 -8.85
N PRO A 989 27.00 5.93 -9.89
CA PRO A 989 28.45 6.04 -9.70
C PRO A 989 28.83 7.38 -9.08
N THR A 990 29.66 7.37 -8.05
CA THR A 990 30.19 8.59 -7.42
C THR A 990 31.17 9.30 -8.36
N GLU A 991 31.41 10.59 -8.16
CA GLU A 991 32.39 11.34 -8.96
C GLU A 991 33.79 10.72 -8.92
N GLU A 992 34.18 10.16 -7.77
CA GLU A 992 35.44 9.41 -7.65
C GLU A 992 35.51 8.22 -8.60
N ILE A 993 34.42 7.45 -8.73
CA ILE A 993 34.34 6.31 -9.65
C ILE A 993 34.33 6.77 -11.11
N LYS A 994 33.55 7.82 -11.43
CA LYS A 994 33.52 8.40 -12.78
C LYS A 994 34.90 8.86 -13.25
N ASN A 995 35.69 9.42 -12.33
CA ASN A 995 37.06 9.90 -12.59
C ASN A 995 38.08 8.78 -12.87
N LEU A 996 37.74 7.49 -12.62
CA LEU A 996 38.61 6.36 -12.98
C LEU A 996 38.61 6.04 -14.48
N ARG A 997 37.71 6.65 -15.27
CA ARG A 997 37.58 6.41 -16.70
C ARG A 997 38.91 6.62 -17.43
N SER A 998 39.33 5.61 -18.17
CA SER A 998 40.57 5.64 -18.97
C SER A 998 40.39 4.80 -20.24
N HIS A 999 41.46 4.59 -21.02
CA HIS A 999 41.40 3.75 -22.21
C HIS A 999 40.99 2.29 -21.89
N ASN A 1000 41.51 1.75 -20.79
CA ASN A 1000 41.24 0.38 -20.33
C ASN A 1000 40.09 0.28 -19.32
N ILE A 1001 39.62 1.40 -18.74
CA ILE A 1001 38.59 1.40 -17.69
C ILE A 1001 37.33 2.11 -18.18
N HIS A 1002 36.26 1.32 -18.32
CA HIS A 1002 34.98 1.73 -18.87
C HIS A 1002 33.93 1.86 -17.76
N ILE A 1003 33.58 3.09 -17.38
CA ILE A 1003 32.48 3.37 -16.45
C ILE A 1003 31.17 3.44 -17.26
N VAL A 1004 30.38 2.38 -17.20
CA VAL A 1004 29.15 2.21 -18.00
C VAL A 1004 27.96 2.89 -17.33
N GLY A 1005 27.79 2.72 -16.02
CA GLY A 1005 26.63 3.21 -15.27
C GLY A 1005 25.49 2.18 -15.21
N TYR A 1006 24.25 2.66 -15.03
CA TYR A 1006 23.06 1.82 -15.05
C TYR A 1006 22.80 1.29 -16.47
N VAL A 1007 22.41 0.01 -16.56
CA VAL A 1007 22.03 -0.67 -17.79
C VAL A 1007 20.82 -1.57 -17.50
N SER A 1008 20.07 -1.92 -18.53
CA SER A 1008 18.99 -2.91 -18.45
C SER A 1008 19.52 -4.32 -18.19
N ASP A 1009 18.63 -5.24 -17.77
CA ASP A 1009 18.99 -6.65 -17.58
C ASP A 1009 19.50 -7.33 -18.87
N GLU A 1010 18.96 -6.94 -20.03
CA GLU A 1010 19.39 -7.46 -21.34
C GLU A 1010 20.82 -6.99 -21.68
N GLU A 1011 21.10 -5.70 -21.49
CA GLU A 1011 22.45 -5.15 -21.67
C GLU A 1011 23.44 -5.72 -20.65
N LEU A 1012 23.01 -5.95 -19.41
CA LEU A 1012 23.84 -6.60 -18.39
C LEU A 1012 24.18 -8.03 -18.79
N LEU A 1013 23.21 -8.78 -19.32
CA LEU A 1013 23.43 -10.12 -19.88
C LEU A 1013 24.45 -10.08 -21.03
N ASP A 1014 24.40 -9.08 -21.90
CA ASP A 1014 25.40 -8.89 -22.95
C ASP A 1014 26.81 -8.67 -22.39
N PHE A 1015 26.95 -7.95 -21.28
CA PHE A 1015 28.24 -7.83 -20.60
C PHE A 1015 28.72 -9.17 -20.05
N TYR A 1016 27.86 -9.95 -19.40
CA TYR A 1016 28.21 -11.30 -18.95
C TYR A 1016 28.59 -12.23 -20.11
N ASN A 1017 27.95 -12.08 -21.27
CA ASN A 1017 28.27 -12.82 -22.49
C ASN A 1017 29.61 -12.39 -23.12
N ARG A 1018 30.02 -11.15 -22.91
CA ARG A 1018 31.26 -10.58 -23.48
C ARG A 1018 32.50 -10.93 -22.67
N VAL A 1019 32.43 -10.87 -21.35
CA VAL A 1019 33.64 -10.91 -20.51
C VAL A 1019 34.12 -12.31 -20.20
N LYS A 1020 35.43 -12.43 -19.90
CA LYS A 1020 36.02 -13.70 -19.46
C LYS A 1020 35.92 -13.90 -17.95
N ILE A 1021 36.10 -12.84 -17.16
CA ILE A 1021 36.17 -12.93 -15.70
C ILE A 1021 35.35 -11.83 -15.05
N VAL A 1022 34.62 -12.18 -13.99
CA VAL A 1022 34.04 -11.20 -13.06
C VAL A 1022 34.96 -11.04 -11.85
N VAL A 1023 35.20 -9.79 -11.42
CA VAL A 1023 35.99 -9.50 -10.21
C VAL A 1023 35.10 -8.92 -9.12
N VAL A 1024 35.19 -9.46 -7.90
CA VAL A 1024 34.43 -9.00 -6.73
C VAL A 1024 35.36 -8.80 -5.52
N PRO A 1025 36.15 -7.70 -5.50
CA PRO A 1025 37.20 -7.46 -4.51
C PRO A 1025 36.68 -6.75 -3.25
N LEU A 1026 35.61 -7.26 -2.63
CA LEU A 1026 34.98 -6.62 -1.46
C LEU A 1026 35.85 -6.77 -0.20
N ARG A 1027 36.12 -5.69 0.51
CA ARG A 1027 36.92 -5.70 1.75
C ARG A 1027 36.09 -5.75 3.03
N PHE A 1028 34.82 -5.35 2.96
CA PHE A 1028 33.85 -5.42 4.06
C PHE A 1028 32.41 -5.55 3.50
N GLY A 1029 31.47 -5.97 4.33
CA GLY A 1029 30.07 -6.24 3.98
C GLY A 1029 29.49 -7.38 4.82
N ALA A 1030 28.22 -7.73 4.56
CA ALA A 1030 27.50 -8.86 5.16
C ALA A 1030 26.53 -9.47 4.12
N GLY A 1031 25.96 -10.65 4.38
CA GLY A 1031 24.99 -11.33 3.49
C GLY A 1031 25.59 -12.02 2.27
N ILE A 1032 24.83 -12.79 1.52
CA ILE A 1032 25.26 -13.27 0.19
C ILE A 1032 25.29 -12.10 -0.81
N LYS A 1033 26.23 -12.13 -1.76
CA LYS A 1033 26.44 -11.06 -2.75
C LYS A 1033 25.79 -11.45 -4.07
N GLY A 1034 24.72 -10.75 -4.46
CA GLY A 1034 23.97 -11.02 -5.71
C GLY A 1034 24.87 -11.10 -6.95
N LYS A 1035 25.83 -10.19 -7.09
CA LYS A 1035 26.81 -10.17 -8.20
C LYS A 1035 27.66 -11.44 -8.35
N VAL A 1036 27.87 -12.19 -7.26
CA VAL A 1036 28.59 -13.48 -7.29
C VAL A 1036 27.66 -14.55 -7.85
N LEU A 1037 26.41 -14.59 -7.39
CA LEU A 1037 25.38 -15.50 -7.92
C LEU A 1037 25.10 -15.23 -9.40
N GLU A 1038 24.99 -13.96 -9.81
CA GLU A 1038 24.74 -13.59 -11.21
C GLU A 1038 25.88 -13.99 -12.13
N ALA A 1039 27.14 -13.83 -11.69
CA ALA A 1039 28.28 -14.32 -12.46
C ALA A 1039 28.25 -15.85 -12.62
N MET A 1040 27.95 -16.57 -11.54
CA MET A 1040 27.84 -18.03 -11.56
C MET A 1040 26.67 -18.53 -12.41
N PHE A 1041 25.52 -17.86 -12.34
CA PHE A 1041 24.34 -18.15 -13.14
C PHE A 1041 24.62 -17.93 -14.64
N ASN A 1042 25.28 -16.84 -14.99
CA ASN A 1042 25.69 -16.55 -16.36
C ASN A 1042 26.97 -17.31 -16.80
N GLN A 1043 27.41 -18.29 -16.00
CA GLN A 1043 28.54 -19.17 -16.32
C GLN A 1043 29.85 -18.41 -16.60
N VAL A 1044 30.07 -17.29 -15.91
CA VAL A 1044 31.31 -16.52 -15.99
C VAL A 1044 32.16 -16.79 -14.74
N PRO A 1045 33.37 -17.36 -14.89
CA PRO A 1045 34.31 -17.51 -13.79
C PRO A 1045 34.58 -16.19 -13.08
N LEU A 1046 34.75 -16.26 -11.76
CA LEU A 1046 34.94 -15.06 -10.93
C LEU A 1046 36.09 -15.20 -9.94
N ILE A 1047 36.70 -14.07 -9.61
CA ILE A 1047 37.73 -13.92 -8.58
C ILE A 1047 37.18 -13.00 -7.50
N THR A 1048 37.12 -13.47 -6.26
CA THR A 1048 36.51 -12.73 -5.15
C THR A 1048 37.27 -12.87 -3.85
N THR A 1049 36.86 -12.14 -2.83
CA THR A 1049 37.39 -12.23 -1.46
C THR A 1049 36.54 -13.15 -0.61
N PRO A 1050 37.00 -13.58 0.59
CA PRO A 1050 36.16 -14.30 1.54
C PRO A 1050 34.88 -13.53 1.91
N ILE A 1051 34.95 -12.20 1.92
CA ILE A 1051 33.76 -11.35 2.11
C ILE A 1051 32.80 -11.49 0.92
N GLY A 1052 33.29 -11.52 -0.32
CA GLY A 1052 32.43 -11.71 -1.48
C GLY A 1052 31.80 -13.10 -1.58
N ALA A 1053 32.52 -14.14 -1.16
CA ALA A 1053 32.04 -15.53 -1.13
C ALA A 1053 31.24 -15.91 0.13
N GLU A 1054 31.06 -14.98 1.07
CA GLU A 1054 30.39 -15.22 2.35
C GLU A 1054 28.99 -15.81 2.18
N GLY A 1055 28.65 -16.78 3.03
CA GLY A 1055 27.35 -17.44 3.05
C GLY A 1055 27.15 -18.50 1.95
N LEU A 1056 28.11 -18.66 1.02
CA LEU A 1056 28.11 -19.69 -0.02
C LEU A 1056 28.96 -20.90 0.40
N ASP A 1057 28.33 -22.00 0.76
CA ASP A 1057 29.03 -23.20 1.22
C ASP A 1057 29.75 -23.91 0.07
N ARG A 1058 31.01 -24.34 0.30
CA ARG A 1058 31.81 -25.15 -0.65
C ARG A 1058 32.13 -24.49 -1.99
N VAL A 1059 31.93 -23.17 -2.10
CA VAL A 1059 32.22 -22.44 -3.35
C VAL A 1059 33.73 -22.32 -3.61
N ASP A 1060 34.56 -22.44 -2.57
CA ASP A 1060 36.02 -22.47 -2.62
C ASP A 1060 36.59 -23.67 -3.40
N GLU A 1061 35.78 -24.71 -3.64
CA GLU A 1061 36.17 -25.86 -4.47
C GLU A 1061 36.34 -25.52 -5.97
N PHE A 1062 35.83 -24.37 -6.42
CA PHE A 1062 35.85 -24.00 -7.85
C PHE A 1062 35.90 -22.49 -8.16
N VAL A 1063 35.57 -21.62 -7.20
CA VAL A 1063 35.74 -20.17 -7.31
C VAL A 1063 37.07 -19.75 -6.68
N GLN A 1064 37.78 -18.81 -7.32
CA GLN A 1064 39.03 -18.28 -6.80
C GLN A 1064 38.77 -17.26 -5.68
N ILE A 1065 38.93 -17.68 -4.43
CA ILE A 1065 38.78 -16.83 -3.23
C ILE A 1065 40.16 -16.39 -2.74
N VAL A 1066 40.41 -15.09 -2.75
CA VAL A 1066 41.73 -14.49 -2.52
C VAL A 1066 41.67 -13.30 -1.58
N ASN A 1067 42.76 -13.05 -0.84
CA ASN A 1067 42.80 -12.03 0.23
C ASN A 1067 43.75 -10.86 -0.01
N ASN A 1068 44.65 -10.97 -0.99
CA ASN A 1068 45.66 -9.93 -1.24
C ASN A 1068 45.98 -9.78 -2.74
N GLU A 1069 46.69 -8.69 -3.05
CA GLU A 1069 47.05 -8.30 -4.41
C GLU A 1069 47.78 -9.40 -5.18
N SER A 1070 48.72 -10.09 -4.53
CA SER A 1070 49.54 -11.14 -5.18
C SER A 1070 48.69 -12.35 -5.57
N GLU A 1071 47.77 -12.76 -4.70
CA GLU A 1071 46.82 -13.85 -4.97
C GLU A 1071 45.82 -13.51 -6.08
N PHE A 1072 45.37 -12.25 -6.17
CA PHE A 1072 44.52 -11.79 -7.27
C PHE A 1072 45.24 -11.94 -8.62
N VAL A 1073 46.50 -11.51 -8.72
CA VAL A 1073 47.30 -11.63 -9.95
C VAL A 1073 47.52 -13.08 -10.34
N GLN A 1074 47.86 -13.94 -9.38
CA GLN A 1074 48.05 -15.37 -9.65
C GLN A 1074 46.76 -16.04 -10.14
N SER A 1075 45.64 -15.73 -9.50
CA SER A 1075 44.32 -16.29 -9.85
C SER A 1075 43.85 -15.82 -11.21
N PHE A 1076 44.09 -14.55 -11.55
CA PHE A 1076 43.80 -13.99 -12.87
C PHE A 1076 44.61 -14.69 -13.96
N SER A 1077 45.92 -14.86 -13.75
CA SER A 1077 46.82 -15.55 -14.69
C SER A 1077 46.38 -17.00 -14.94
N ASN A 1078 45.90 -17.68 -13.89
CA ASN A 1078 45.43 -19.07 -13.99
C ASN A 1078 44.12 -19.24 -14.75
N LEU A 1079 43.28 -18.20 -14.85
CA LEU A 1079 41.93 -18.26 -15.44
C LEU A 1079 41.84 -17.56 -16.81
N TYR A 1080 42.42 -16.37 -16.96
CA TYR A 1080 42.12 -15.49 -18.11
C TYR A 1080 42.64 -16.03 -19.45
N GLY A 1081 43.76 -16.76 -19.41
CA GLY A 1081 44.38 -17.43 -20.56
C GLY A 1081 44.13 -18.94 -20.66
N ASN A 1082 43.35 -19.53 -19.74
CA ASN A 1082 43.20 -20.98 -19.62
C ASN A 1082 41.76 -21.44 -19.87
N GLU A 1083 41.48 -21.85 -21.11
CA GLU A 1083 40.14 -22.29 -21.56
C GLU A 1083 39.60 -23.47 -20.74
N HIS A 1084 40.42 -24.49 -20.46
CA HIS A 1084 39.98 -25.65 -19.68
C HIS A 1084 39.58 -25.28 -18.25
N ALA A 1085 40.40 -24.47 -17.56
CA ALA A 1085 40.07 -24.01 -16.22
C ALA A 1085 38.81 -23.13 -16.22
N TRP A 1086 38.65 -22.31 -17.26
CA TRP A 1086 37.47 -21.47 -17.45
C TRP A 1086 36.19 -22.30 -17.60
N GLU A 1087 36.18 -23.29 -18.50
CA GLU A 1087 35.04 -24.18 -18.75
C GLU A 1087 34.70 -25.04 -17.53
N GLU A 1088 35.71 -25.54 -16.83
CA GLU A 1088 35.53 -26.33 -15.61
C GLU A 1088 34.86 -25.51 -14.50
N THR A 1089 35.33 -24.28 -14.25
CA THR A 1089 34.71 -23.37 -13.27
C THR A 1089 33.29 -23.02 -13.68
N ALA A 1090 33.05 -22.68 -14.97
CA ALA A 1090 31.72 -22.35 -15.48
C ALA A 1090 30.71 -23.51 -15.27
N GLY A 1091 31.09 -24.74 -15.60
CA GLY A 1091 30.24 -25.93 -15.41
C GLY A 1091 29.94 -26.24 -13.95
N LYS A 1092 30.92 -26.08 -13.05
CA LYS A 1092 30.72 -26.25 -11.60
C LYS A 1092 29.82 -25.15 -11.02
N SER A 1093 29.98 -23.90 -11.47
CA SER A 1093 29.12 -22.78 -11.08
C SER A 1093 27.67 -23.01 -11.47
N GLN A 1094 27.40 -23.44 -12.71
CA GLN A 1094 26.04 -23.79 -13.15
C GLN A 1094 25.41 -24.85 -12.25
N LYS A 1095 26.13 -25.96 -12.03
CA LYS A 1095 25.65 -27.05 -11.17
C LYS A 1095 25.32 -26.57 -9.76
N TYR A 1096 26.20 -25.75 -9.18
CA TYR A 1096 25.99 -25.21 -7.85
C TYR A 1096 24.74 -24.31 -7.76
N ILE A 1097 24.49 -23.47 -8.77
CA ILE A 1097 23.30 -22.61 -8.81
C ILE A 1097 22.02 -23.43 -8.93
N LEU A 1098 21.99 -24.45 -9.80
CA LEU A 1098 20.84 -25.35 -9.95
C LEU A 1098 20.52 -26.10 -8.65
N GLU A 1099 21.55 -26.55 -7.94
CA GLU A 1099 21.38 -27.30 -6.68
C GLU A 1099 20.90 -26.43 -5.51
N ASN A 1100 21.35 -25.17 -5.43
CA ASN A 1100 21.18 -24.36 -4.21
C ASN A 1100 20.27 -23.13 -4.39
N PHE A 1101 20.14 -22.58 -5.61
CA PHE A 1101 19.44 -21.32 -5.90
C PHE A 1101 18.30 -21.49 -6.92
N SER A 1102 17.78 -22.70 -7.08
CA SER A 1102 16.61 -22.98 -7.91
C SER A 1102 15.27 -22.71 -7.21
N ILE A 1103 14.20 -22.62 -8.00
CA ILE A 1103 12.81 -22.58 -7.51
C ILE A 1103 12.54 -23.72 -6.52
N GLU A 1104 12.99 -24.94 -6.83
CA GLU A 1104 12.75 -26.11 -5.99
C GLU A 1104 13.55 -26.06 -4.68
N SER A 1105 14.79 -25.55 -4.70
CA SER A 1105 15.56 -25.30 -3.48
C SER A 1105 14.85 -24.31 -2.56
N ALA A 1106 14.37 -23.19 -3.11
CA ALA A 1106 13.64 -22.18 -2.35
C ALA A 1106 12.32 -22.73 -1.77
N LYS A 1107 11.50 -23.39 -2.60
CA LYS A 1107 10.25 -24.04 -2.15
C LYS A 1107 10.50 -25.04 -1.03
N LYS A 1108 11.53 -25.87 -1.14
CA LYS A 1108 11.88 -26.87 -0.11
C LYS A 1108 12.11 -26.25 1.26
N GLN A 1109 12.69 -25.06 1.33
CA GLN A 1109 12.86 -24.35 2.60
C GLN A 1109 11.56 -23.71 3.08
N LEU A 1110 10.84 -23.01 2.20
CA LEU A 1110 9.58 -22.34 2.54
C LEU A 1110 8.51 -23.33 3.04
N LEU A 1111 8.40 -24.50 2.41
CA LEU A 1111 7.43 -25.55 2.75
C LEU A 1111 7.62 -26.18 4.13
N LYS A 1112 8.76 -25.95 4.79
CA LYS A 1112 8.96 -26.36 6.20
C LYS A 1112 8.05 -25.61 7.15
N ASP A 1113 7.71 -24.37 6.79
CA ASP A 1113 7.08 -23.41 7.69
C ASP A 1113 5.81 -22.76 7.12
N MET A 1114 5.58 -22.88 5.82
CA MET A 1114 4.43 -22.38 5.08
C MET A 1114 3.74 -23.52 4.31
N ASN A 1115 2.41 -23.56 4.34
CA ASN A 1115 1.60 -24.48 3.53
C ASN A 1115 0.70 -23.63 2.62
N PRO A 1116 0.85 -23.71 1.28
CA PRO A 1116 0.08 -22.89 0.33
C PRO A 1116 -1.42 -23.15 0.31
#